data_AF-A0A920B049-F1
#
_entry.id   AF-A0A920B049-F1
#
_cell.length_a   1.000
_cell.length_b   1.000
_cell.length_c   1.000
_cell.angle_alpha   90.00
_cell.angle_beta   90.00
_cell.angle_gamma   90.00
#
_symmetry.space_group_name_H-M   'P 1'
#
loop_
_entity.id
_entity.type
_entity.pdbx_description
1 polymer ?
#
loop_
_entity_poly.entity_id
_entity_poly.type
_entity_poly.pdbx_seq_one_letter_code
_entity_poly.pdbx_strand_id
1 'polypeptide(L)'
;MTTYYRIVAVDLAGNTSVPSGEFAIKPIPRPLASSIKHGAPDSVNTTGFINQTSTLSAHWNAFISEVAVTYYYAIGQTVKNDIKDWTAMGADTSLKATDLNLIDEKKYTVSTYAVNIHGSVSDTVTSSGVVVDLEDPQVTAFVPSSGLDSLGSSSQAGTVWLKAGQRLTVTGSGADNNTVQAFEFAVGTSPGAEDIFSWISSINSSFSLDVSQLPENILLYANLRVRDVAGNRSSIVSSTPFKIDITLPKAGIASAGKPYQQDPDTLRLNWSGFEDSGSGIAFYEYSIGNQALLKDIVSPTKVGLDTSIVVSNLNLRENQRAFATITATDSAGNSIMVSAAPVTIDRSGPLAGAINNGTIPGTNAIADPLQATVQWTPFTDQAGIDLYQVAMGSGSDPFSISGWNDLEPSGNTLNSFTFSGLELKENIDYFYTIRARDSAGNLSRNVASKIFNLDITPPSMISNSLQEGSLLSVRQPQVINFEMSEPIADYAIEITSERVGGTNINSTTTINGKVVSVTLKPPFTSLDRIFVSLSTTDLLGNKNTSTQVEDMTFMYEVSILGDYNLDDVINALDIQRFVVSWNQKDYVNEMGPITGTFPYVRLVPDGTFNLRDGMALIRSWRWFMDNSSPQVIARRPAEWGDPITMNLLTDKIQFQLPDGSHAVDMELRYPMDVAQLIHQDEGMQGSERFTASYLDTINNALIISSASYNTIAAPIAFDLKRLMLDRSFELEIDYTFYDKEGNIISEGLAIREVTPLPEEFALHANYPNPFNPTTTFAYDLPRDSRVRIVIYDVMGREVVRLADQEIAAGRHTVKWNAKNANGTRIAPGVYFYQIQAEGFVRTRKMVLLK
;
A
#
# COMPACT_ATOMS: atom_id res chain seq x y z
N MET A 1 109.08 -70.98 57.93
CA MET A 1 110.16 -71.20 58.92
C MET A 1 111.43 -70.63 58.33
N THR A 2 112.08 -69.69 59.00
CA THR A 2 113.31 -69.05 58.49
C THR A 2 114.50 -69.86 59.01
N THR A 3 115.14 -70.62 58.12
CA THR A 3 116.36 -71.38 58.42
C THR A 3 117.56 -70.45 58.26
N TYR A 4 118.38 -70.32 59.31
CA TYR A 4 119.61 -69.54 59.28
C TYR A 4 120.78 -70.46 58.96
N TYR A 5 121.67 -70.03 58.06
CA TYR A 5 122.84 -70.79 57.64
C TYR A 5 124.12 -70.14 58.16
N ARG A 6 125.11 -70.96 58.55
CA ARG A 6 126.51 -70.57 58.72
C ARG A 6 127.38 -71.47 57.87
N ILE A 7 128.36 -70.91 57.18
CA ILE A 7 129.27 -71.66 56.32
C ILE A 7 130.60 -71.85 57.04
N VAL A 8 131.15 -73.07 56.97
CA VAL A 8 132.50 -73.41 57.42
C VAL A 8 133.20 -74.10 56.26
N ALA A 9 134.36 -73.59 55.84
CA ALA A 9 135.21 -74.31 54.89
C ALA A 9 136.12 -75.28 55.64
N VAL A 10 136.27 -76.50 55.12
CA VAL A 10 137.18 -77.55 55.61
C VAL A 10 138.25 -77.79 54.55
N ASP A 11 139.52 -77.79 54.94
CA ASP A 11 140.61 -78.17 54.02
C ASP A 11 140.72 -79.71 53.85
N LEU A 12 141.55 -80.15 52.90
CA LEU A 12 141.78 -81.58 52.60
C LEU A 12 142.50 -82.34 53.72
N ALA A 13 143.08 -81.67 54.72
CA ALA A 13 143.69 -82.27 55.90
C ALA A 13 142.71 -82.38 57.09
N GLY A 14 141.53 -81.75 56.99
CA GLY A 14 140.46 -81.80 57.99
C GLY A 14 140.39 -80.58 58.93
N ASN A 15 141.12 -79.50 58.67
CA ASN A 15 141.03 -78.29 59.49
C ASN A 15 139.84 -77.42 59.06
N THR A 16 139.07 -76.90 60.01
CA THR A 16 137.95 -75.98 59.78
C THR A 16 138.35 -74.51 59.95
N SER A 17 137.88 -73.66 59.03
CA SER A 17 137.93 -72.20 59.16
C SER A 17 136.97 -71.68 60.24
N VAL A 18 137.10 -70.42 60.65
CA VAL A 18 136.12 -69.79 61.55
C VAL A 18 134.76 -69.64 60.82
N PRO A 19 133.62 -70.07 61.40
CA PRO A 19 132.31 -69.97 60.76
C PRO A 19 131.88 -68.52 60.43
N SER A 20 131.20 -68.32 59.30
CA SER A 20 130.62 -67.02 58.92
C SER A 20 129.51 -66.56 59.88
N GLY A 21 129.15 -65.26 59.86
CA GLY A 21 127.93 -64.76 60.49
C GLY A 21 126.65 -65.37 59.86
N GLU A 22 125.52 -65.32 60.57
CA GLU A 22 124.24 -65.88 60.12
C GLU A 22 123.57 -65.02 59.04
N PHE A 23 123.04 -65.67 57.99
CA PHE A 23 122.17 -65.06 56.98
C PHE A 23 120.97 -65.97 56.66
N ALA A 24 119.89 -65.37 56.16
CA ALA A 24 118.62 -66.04 55.85
C ALA A 24 118.23 -65.87 54.37
N ILE A 25 117.58 -66.89 53.78
CA ILE A 25 117.03 -66.89 52.41
C ILE A 25 115.49 -67.00 52.49
N LYS A 26 114.74 -66.15 51.77
CA LYS A 26 113.27 -66.21 51.65
C LYS A 26 112.88 -66.74 50.25
N PRO A 27 112.08 -67.83 50.13
CA PRO A 27 111.56 -68.28 48.83
C PRO A 27 110.51 -67.31 48.27
N ILE A 28 110.51 -67.09 46.95
CA ILE A 28 109.47 -66.33 46.23
C ILE A 28 108.31 -67.28 45.86
N PRO A 29 107.05 -66.97 46.20
CA PRO A 29 105.90 -67.83 45.89
C PRO A 29 105.57 -67.88 44.38
N ARG A 30 104.91 -68.96 43.96
CA ARG A 30 104.39 -69.12 42.58
C ARG A 30 103.24 -68.13 42.30
N PRO A 31 103.00 -67.72 41.04
CA PRO A 31 101.86 -66.86 40.69
C PRO A 31 100.52 -67.49 41.03
N LEU A 32 99.57 -66.69 41.52
CA LEU A 32 98.20 -67.11 41.86
C LEU A 32 97.25 -66.80 40.70
N ALA A 33 96.54 -67.83 40.23
CA ALA A 33 95.71 -67.75 39.04
C ALA A 33 94.40 -66.96 39.26
N SER A 34 93.91 -66.31 38.20
CA SER A 34 92.63 -65.58 38.14
C SER A 34 91.62 -66.28 37.21
N SER A 35 90.41 -65.74 37.03
CA SER A 35 89.42 -66.28 36.10
C SER A 35 89.65 -65.87 34.63
N ILE A 36 89.32 -66.76 33.69
CA ILE A 36 89.32 -66.53 32.24
C ILE A 36 87.89 -66.61 31.66
N LYS A 37 87.61 -65.77 30.65
CA LYS A 37 86.36 -65.73 29.87
C LYS A 37 86.65 -65.89 28.38
N HIS A 38 85.68 -66.41 27.64
CA HIS A 38 85.72 -66.39 26.18
C HIS A 38 85.34 -64.99 25.65
N GLY A 39 85.71 -64.72 24.40
CA GLY A 39 85.47 -63.44 23.73
C GLY A 39 86.55 -62.39 24.01
N ALA A 40 86.51 -61.32 23.23
CA ALA A 40 87.29 -60.10 23.51
C ALA A 40 86.70 -59.36 24.73
N PRO A 41 87.47 -58.49 25.42
CA PRO A 41 86.98 -57.73 26.57
C PRO A 41 85.70 -56.93 26.31
N ASP A 42 85.51 -56.46 25.07
CA ASP A 42 84.37 -55.63 24.64
C ASP A 42 83.31 -56.43 23.85
N SER A 43 83.37 -57.77 23.86
CA SER A 43 82.45 -58.59 23.08
C SER A 43 81.05 -58.58 23.68
N VAL A 44 80.06 -58.22 22.84
CA VAL A 44 78.62 -58.30 23.16
C VAL A 44 78.08 -59.73 23.05
N ASN A 45 78.87 -60.64 22.45
CA ASN A 45 78.48 -62.04 22.32
C ASN A 45 78.79 -62.80 23.62
N THR A 46 77.77 -62.90 24.47
CA THR A 46 77.80 -63.68 25.72
C THR A 46 77.09 -65.02 25.60
N THR A 47 76.63 -65.41 24.40
CA THR A 47 75.74 -66.59 24.22
C THR A 47 76.52 -67.90 24.35
N GLY A 48 77.84 -67.86 24.23
CA GLY A 48 78.67 -69.05 24.20
C GLY A 48 78.65 -69.77 22.85
N PHE A 49 78.16 -69.13 21.78
CA PHE A 49 78.16 -69.66 20.41
C PHE A 49 78.94 -68.75 19.46
N ILE A 50 79.61 -69.34 18.47
CA ILE A 50 80.32 -68.63 17.41
C ILE A 50 79.99 -69.25 16.05
N ASN A 51 79.90 -68.43 15.01
CA ASN A 51 79.64 -68.90 13.65
C ASN A 51 80.85 -68.84 12.73
N GLN A 52 82.03 -69.10 13.29
CA GLN A 52 83.29 -69.08 12.56
C GLN A 52 84.19 -70.21 13.03
N THR A 53 84.96 -70.76 12.10
CA THR A 53 85.80 -71.94 12.34
C THR A 53 87.27 -71.62 12.60
N SER A 54 87.70 -70.39 12.30
CA SER A 54 89.14 -70.06 12.21
C SER A 54 89.67 -69.20 13.35
N THR A 55 88.79 -68.60 14.17
CA THR A 55 89.23 -67.73 15.26
C THR A 55 88.53 -67.99 16.59
N LEU A 56 89.28 -67.85 17.67
CA LEU A 56 88.78 -67.93 19.04
C LEU A 56 89.45 -66.84 19.89
N SER A 57 88.66 -66.10 20.67
CA SER A 57 89.17 -65.06 21.56
C SER A 57 88.89 -65.41 23.01
N ALA A 58 89.77 -64.97 23.91
CA ALA A 58 89.58 -65.08 25.36
C ALA A 58 90.32 -63.97 26.09
N HIS A 59 89.89 -63.66 27.31
CA HIS A 59 90.52 -62.68 28.18
C HIS A 59 90.41 -63.08 29.66
N TRP A 60 91.35 -62.62 30.48
CA TRP A 60 91.42 -62.87 31.92
C TRP A 60 91.94 -61.65 32.67
N ASN A 61 91.83 -61.69 34.00
CA ASN A 61 92.47 -60.69 34.87
C ASN A 61 93.93 -61.08 35.09
N ALA A 62 94.83 -60.12 35.29
CA ALA A 62 96.22 -60.43 35.60
C ALA A 62 96.34 -61.33 36.86
N PHE A 63 97.16 -62.37 36.79
CA PHE A 63 97.49 -63.28 37.88
C PHE A 63 98.34 -62.55 38.92
N ILE A 64 98.12 -62.86 40.20
CA ILE A 64 98.80 -62.17 41.30
C ILE A 64 100.20 -62.77 41.48
N SER A 65 101.25 -61.97 41.30
CA SER A 65 102.65 -62.38 41.42
C SER A 65 103.52 -61.22 41.93
N GLU A 66 104.51 -61.51 42.77
CA GLU A 66 105.48 -60.52 43.28
C GLU A 66 106.54 -60.13 42.22
N VAL A 67 106.61 -60.88 41.13
CA VAL A 67 107.55 -60.70 40.01
C VAL A 67 106.84 -60.87 38.66
N ALA A 68 107.45 -60.39 37.58
CA ALA A 68 106.87 -60.49 36.24
C ALA A 68 106.54 -61.95 35.85
N VAL A 69 105.48 -62.12 35.06
CA VAL A 69 105.01 -63.40 34.57
C VAL A 69 104.84 -63.40 33.06
N THR A 70 105.04 -64.56 32.46
CA THR A 70 104.69 -64.85 31.06
C THR A 70 103.49 -65.81 31.07
N TYR A 71 102.41 -65.43 30.40
CA TYR A 71 101.26 -66.28 30.18
C TYR A 71 101.51 -67.25 29.04
N TYR A 72 100.96 -68.45 29.22
CA TYR A 72 100.84 -69.47 28.19
C TYR A 72 99.37 -69.76 28.02
N TYR A 73 98.93 -69.88 26.77
CA TYR A 73 97.56 -70.28 26.48
C TYR A 73 97.54 -71.55 25.64
N ALA A 74 96.44 -72.28 25.76
CA ALA A 74 96.15 -73.44 24.94
C ALA A 74 94.65 -73.47 24.63
N ILE A 75 94.29 -74.12 23.52
CA ILE A 75 92.90 -74.29 23.10
C ILE A 75 92.61 -75.77 23.01
N GLY A 76 91.44 -76.18 23.50
CA GLY A 76 91.03 -77.56 23.30
C GLY A 76 89.58 -77.90 23.55
N GLN A 77 89.21 -79.11 23.12
CA GLN A 77 87.88 -79.71 23.26
C GLN A 77 87.80 -80.67 24.44
N THR A 78 88.77 -81.59 24.56
CA THR A 78 88.78 -82.66 25.58
C THR A 78 89.94 -82.49 26.55
N VAL A 79 91.12 -82.14 26.02
CA VAL A 79 92.31 -81.78 26.79
C VAL A 79 92.59 -80.31 26.56
N LYS A 80 93.21 -79.61 27.52
CA LYS A 80 93.40 -78.15 27.50
C LYS A 80 94.13 -77.61 26.24
N ASN A 81 94.77 -78.47 25.45
CA ASN A 81 95.74 -78.12 24.41
C ASN A 81 95.65 -78.97 23.12
N ASP A 82 94.55 -79.70 22.89
CA ASP A 82 94.40 -80.62 21.74
C ASP A 82 94.08 -79.92 20.40
N ILE A 83 93.74 -78.63 20.41
CA ILE A 83 93.49 -77.81 19.21
C ILE A 83 94.62 -76.81 18.96
N LYS A 84 95.13 -76.22 20.03
CA LYS A 84 96.34 -75.41 19.99
C LYS A 84 97.16 -75.70 21.24
N ASP A 85 98.39 -76.13 21.04
CA ASP A 85 99.29 -76.45 22.15
C ASP A 85 99.72 -75.19 22.91
N TRP A 86 100.25 -75.39 24.12
CA TRP A 86 100.69 -74.32 25.03
C TRP A 86 101.66 -73.36 24.34
N THR A 87 101.17 -72.15 24.07
CA THR A 87 101.89 -71.10 23.36
C THR A 87 102.13 -69.93 24.30
N ALA A 88 103.39 -69.48 24.41
CA ALA A 88 103.73 -68.29 25.19
C ALA A 88 103.18 -67.02 24.53
N MET A 89 102.63 -66.10 25.32
CA MET A 89 102.04 -64.84 24.83
C MET A 89 102.49 -63.60 25.61
N GLY A 90 103.58 -63.69 26.38
CA GLY A 90 104.08 -62.55 27.15
C GLY A 90 103.18 -62.19 28.33
N ALA A 91 103.08 -60.90 28.66
CA ALA A 91 102.33 -60.42 29.83
C ALA A 91 100.87 -60.06 29.53
N ASP A 92 100.42 -60.19 28.27
CA ASP A 92 99.07 -59.83 27.84
C ASP A 92 98.01 -60.72 28.51
N THR A 93 96.87 -60.13 28.85
CA THR A 93 95.76 -60.82 29.52
C THR A 93 94.55 -61.06 28.61
N SER A 94 94.72 -60.89 27.30
CA SER A 94 93.72 -61.21 26.29
C SER A 94 94.40 -61.75 25.03
N LEU A 95 93.72 -62.65 24.34
CA LEU A 95 94.20 -63.23 23.09
C LEU A 95 93.09 -63.35 22.05
N LYS A 96 93.49 -63.27 20.79
CA LYS A 96 92.72 -63.73 19.63
C LYS A 96 93.58 -64.74 18.88
N ALA A 97 93.24 -66.02 19.00
CA ALA A 97 93.86 -67.07 18.24
C ALA A 97 93.23 -67.12 16.85
N THR A 98 94.06 -67.13 15.82
CA THR A 98 93.69 -67.33 14.41
C THR A 98 94.19 -68.68 13.92
N ASP A 99 93.85 -69.03 12.68
CA ASP A 99 94.30 -70.22 11.97
C ASP A 99 93.93 -71.52 12.70
N LEU A 100 92.74 -71.52 13.32
CA LEU A 100 92.15 -72.68 13.96
C LEU A 100 91.36 -73.50 12.93
N ASN A 101 91.19 -74.79 13.21
CA ASN A 101 90.29 -75.68 12.46
C ASN A 101 89.19 -76.15 13.40
N LEU A 102 88.34 -75.21 13.84
CA LEU A 102 87.20 -75.53 14.69
C LEU A 102 86.12 -76.20 13.84
N ILE A 103 85.47 -77.20 14.42
CA ILE A 103 84.45 -78.04 13.80
C ILE A 103 83.10 -77.65 14.39
N ASP A 104 82.10 -77.61 13.53
CA ASP A 104 80.71 -77.37 13.89
C ASP A 104 80.20 -78.31 15.00
N GLU A 105 79.28 -77.82 15.82
CA GLU A 105 78.70 -78.44 17.02
C GLU A 105 79.71 -78.81 18.13
N LYS A 106 81.00 -78.50 17.97
CA LYS A 106 82.02 -78.80 18.98
C LYS A 106 82.25 -77.62 19.91
N LYS A 107 82.48 -77.95 21.19
CA LYS A 107 82.77 -77.00 22.25
C LYS A 107 84.27 -76.84 22.45
N TYR A 108 84.74 -75.61 22.40
CA TYR A 108 86.15 -75.24 22.55
C TYR A 108 86.36 -74.38 23.77
N THR A 109 87.36 -74.71 24.57
CA THR A 109 87.78 -73.95 25.75
C THR A 109 89.14 -73.31 25.51
N VAL A 110 89.39 -72.17 26.15
CA VAL A 110 90.71 -71.56 26.23
C VAL A 110 91.23 -71.75 27.64
N SER A 111 92.43 -72.31 27.76
CA SER A 111 93.12 -72.49 29.03
C SER A 111 94.35 -71.59 29.10
N THR A 112 94.65 -71.06 30.29
CA THR A 112 95.84 -70.23 30.52
C THR A 112 96.51 -70.55 31.86
N TYR A 113 97.84 -70.45 31.90
CA TYR A 113 98.64 -70.41 33.13
C TYR A 113 99.75 -69.39 33.00
N ALA A 114 100.35 -69.00 34.12
CA ALA A 114 101.46 -68.04 34.14
C ALA A 114 102.73 -68.68 34.73
N VAL A 115 103.88 -68.34 34.17
CA VAL A 115 105.21 -68.72 34.68
C VAL A 115 105.93 -67.46 35.12
N ASN A 116 106.43 -67.43 36.35
CA ASN A 116 107.25 -66.30 36.79
C ASN A 116 108.69 -66.38 36.26
N ILE A 117 109.44 -65.29 36.38
CA ILE A 117 110.86 -65.21 35.95
C ILE A 117 111.79 -66.24 36.63
N HIS A 118 111.35 -66.89 37.71
CA HIS A 118 112.08 -67.92 38.44
C HIS A 118 111.63 -69.34 38.09
N GLY A 119 110.75 -69.51 37.09
CA GLY A 119 110.30 -70.81 36.59
C GLY A 119 109.17 -71.46 37.39
N SER A 120 108.57 -70.77 38.37
CA SER A 120 107.41 -71.30 39.09
C SER A 120 106.11 -71.10 38.29
N VAL A 121 105.32 -72.16 38.17
CA VAL A 121 104.09 -72.20 37.36
C VAL A 121 102.85 -72.03 38.25
N SER A 122 101.89 -71.22 37.81
CA SER A 122 100.58 -71.09 38.45
C SER A 122 99.71 -72.33 38.24
N ASP A 123 98.57 -72.37 38.92
CA ASP A 123 97.50 -73.27 38.52
C ASP A 123 96.94 -72.84 37.15
N THR A 124 96.43 -73.79 36.37
CA THR A 124 95.84 -73.53 35.05
C THR A 124 94.33 -73.29 35.16
N VAL A 125 93.86 -72.15 34.64
CA VAL A 125 92.42 -71.84 34.52
C VAL A 125 91.91 -72.06 33.11
N THR A 126 90.63 -72.38 32.97
CA THR A 126 90.00 -72.74 31.69
C THR A 126 88.66 -72.02 31.55
N SER A 127 88.36 -71.48 30.37
CA SER A 127 87.11 -70.75 30.11
C SER A 127 85.90 -71.70 30.11
N SER A 128 84.70 -71.14 30.25
CA SER A 128 83.44 -71.91 30.14
C SER A 128 83.22 -72.56 28.77
N GLY A 129 84.02 -72.16 27.77
CA GLY A 129 84.00 -72.61 26.38
C GLY A 129 82.95 -71.94 25.51
N VAL A 130 83.08 -72.14 24.20
CA VAL A 130 82.12 -71.74 23.17
C VAL A 130 81.86 -72.88 22.20
N VAL A 131 80.64 -72.98 21.67
CA VAL A 131 80.24 -73.96 20.66
C VAL A 131 80.30 -73.30 19.27
N VAL A 132 80.84 -74.00 18.28
CA VAL A 132 80.75 -73.56 16.88
C VAL A 132 79.41 -73.97 16.33
N ASP A 133 78.72 -73.04 15.67
CA ASP A 133 77.43 -73.26 15.01
C ASP A 133 77.41 -72.53 13.67
N LEU A 134 77.41 -73.31 12.58
CA LEU A 134 77.46 -72.81 11.20
C LEU A 134 76.15 -73.00 10.44
N GLU A 135 75.12 -73.59 11.06
CA GLU A 135 73.86 -73.86 10.37
C GLU A 135 73.02 -72.58 10.30
N ASP A 136 72.51 -72.24 9.11
CA ASP A 136 71.59 -71.11 8.97
C ASP A 136 70.20 -71.52 9.48
N PRO A 137 69.55 -70.72 10.35
CA PRO A 137 68.20 -71.00 10.79
C PRO A 137 67.23 -70.93 9.59
N GLN A 138 66.05 -71.53 9.69
CA GLN A 138 65.04 -71.57 8.63
C GLN A 138 63.72 -70.92 9.07
N VAL A 139 63.09 -70.16 8.18
CA VAL A 139 61.71 -69.68 8.37
C VAL A 139 60.75 -70.83 8.04
N THR A 140 59.99 -71.31 9.03
CA THR A 140 59.07 -72.44 8.89
C THR A 140 57.64 -72.03 8.56
N ALA A 141 57.23 -70.81 8.91
CA ALA A 141 55.97 -70.21 8.51
C ALA A 141 56.09 -68.69 8.41
N PHE A 142 55.34 -68.10 7.48
CA PHE A 142 55.23 -66.66 7.28
C PHE A 142 53.76 -66.30 7.01
N VAL A 143 53.14 -65.63 7.98
CA VAL A 143 51.74 -65.22 7.94
C VAL A 143 51.68 -63.69 7.96
N PRO A 144 51.57 -63.04 6.78
CA PRO A 144 51.36 -61.61 6.70
C PRO A 144 49.90 -61.26 7.04
N SER A 145 49.55 -59.96 6.94
CA SER A 145 48.22 -59.46 7.32
C SER A 145 47.10 -60.09 6.51
N SER A 146 45.89 -60.14 7.08
CA SER A 146 44.72 -60.74 6.44
C SER A 146 44.53 -60.22 5.01
N GLY A 147 44.52 -61.13 4.03
CA GLY A 147 44.41 -60.83 2.59
C GLY A 147 45.75 -60.89 1.84
N LEU A 148 46.87 -60.85 2.56
CA LEU A 148 48.21 -61.12 2.00
C LEU A 148 48.57 -62.59 2.24
N ASP A 149 49.34 -63.16 1.32
CA ASP A 149 49.88 -64.52 1.43
C ASP A 149 51.41 -64.50 1.34
N SER A 150 52.08 -65.60 1.63
CA SER A 150 53.52 -65.76 1.33
C SER A 150 53.75 -65.91 -0.18
N LEU A 151 54.77 -65.26 -0.72
CA LEU A 151 55.13 -65.37 -2.14
C LEU A 151 55.48 -66.82 -2.48
N GLY A 152 54.64 -67.48 -3.30
CA GLY A 152 54.77 -68.91 -3.66
C GLY A 152 53.61 -69.81 -3.21
N SER A 153 52.63 -69.28 -2.47
CA SER A 153 51.33 -69.97 -2.27
C SER A 153 50.48 -69.93 -3.55
N SER A 154 49.58 -70.91 -3.73
CA SER A 154 48.77 -71.12 -4.95
C SER A 154 47.67 -70.08 -5.21
N SER A 155 47.76 -68.89 -4.62
CA SER A 155 46.77 -67.81 -4.67
C SER A 155 47.39 -66.54 -5.29
N GLN A 156 47.38 -66.45 -6.62
CA GLN A 156 47.49 -65.15 -7.28
C GLN A 156 46.16 -64.41 -7.17
N ALA A 157 45.93 -63.73 -6.06
CA ALA A 157 44.91 -62.69 -5.98
C ALA A 157 45.49 -61.35 -6.48
N GLY A 158 44.63 -60.47 -7.01
CA GLY A 158 45.00 -59.13 -7.45
C GLY A 158 45.61 -58.29 -6.31
N THR A 159 46.20 -57.14 -6.67
CA THR A 159 46.85 -56.23 -5.71
C THR A 159 45.91 -55.87 -4.56
N VAL A 160 46.28 -56.25 -3.34
CA VAL A 160 45.53 -55.91 -2.12
C VAL A 160 45.82 -54.48 -1.72
N TRP A 161 44.78 -53.71 -1.44
CA TRP A 161 44.89 -52.35 -0.92
C TRP A 161 44.67 -52.36 0.59
N LEU A 162 45.60 -51.73 1.32
CA LEU A 162 45.44 -51.46 2.74
C LEU A 162 45.12 -49.97 2.94
N LYS A 163 44.23 -49.69 3.88
CA LYS A 163 43.71 -48.34 4.17
C LYS A 163 44.02 -47.86 5.59
N ALA A 164 43.69 -46.60 5.85
CA ALA A 164 43.89 -45.97 7.15
C ALA A 164 43.25 -46.79 8.29
N GLY A 165 43.97 -46.91 9.41
CA GLY A 165 43.53 -47.66 10.59
C GLY A 165 43.80 -49.17 10.55
N GLN A 166 44.29 -49.70 9.42
CA GLN A 166 44.81 -51.06 9.35
C GLN A 166 46.28 -51.10 9.80
N ARG A 167 46.74 -52.28 10.22
CA ARG A 167 48.15 -52.51 10.56
C ARG A 167 48.72 -53.62 9.70
N LEU A 168 49.90 -53.40 9.14
CA LEU A 168 50.70 -54.46 8.54
C LEU A 168 51.31 -55.30 9.66
N THR A 169 50.60 -56.36 10.02
CA THR A 169 51.05 -57.38 10.97
C THR A 169 51.65 -58.55 10.21
N VAL A 170 52.83 -58.97 10.65
CA VAL A 170 53.57 -60.08 10.07
C VAL A 170 53.99 -60.99 11.20
N THR A 171 53.64 -62.26 11.09
CA THR A 171 53.95 -63.28 12.09
C THR A 171 54.74 -64.39 11.42
N GLY A 172 55.88 -64.74 12.01
CA GLY A 172 56.78 -65.76 11.51
C GLY A 172 57.03 -66.84 12.55
N SER A 173 57.40 -68.04 12.09
CA SER A 173 58.04 -69.04 12.94
C SER A 173 59.39 -69.43 12.33
N GLY A 174 60.37 -69.68 13.19
CA GLY A 174 61.69 -70.13 12.79
C GLY A 174 62.04 -71.45 13.46
N ALA A 175 62.86 -72.26 12.81
CA ALA A 175 63.48 -73.44 13.39
C ALA A 175 64.98 -73.38 13.12
N ASP A 176 65.75 -73.95 14.05
CA ASP A 176 67.20 -73.98 14.00
C ASP A 176 67.66 -75.24 14.77
N ASN A 177 68.88 -75.71 14.51
CA ASN A 177 69.46 -76.83 15.24
C ASN A 177 69.68 -76.50 16.74
N ASN A 178 69.79 -75.21 17.05
CA ASN A 178 69.94 -74.68 18.40
C ASN A 178 68.73 -73.83 18.79
N THR A 179 68.83 -72.51 18.64
CA THR A 179 67.82 -71.57 19.14
C THR A 179 67.78 -70.34 18.24
N VAL A 180 66.60 -70.06 17.71
CA VAL A 180 66.30 -68.79 17.05
C VAL A 180 66.37 -67.68 18.10
N GLN A 181 67.32 -66.76 17.91
CA GLN A 181 67.55 -65.63 18.81
C GLN A 181 66.60 -64.47 18.50
N ALA A 182 66.35 -64.21 17.22
CA ALA A 182 65.52 -63.08 16.81
C ALA A 182 64.86 -63.28 15.44
N PHE A 183 63.70 -62.65 15.27
CA PHE A 183 63.03 -62.42 14.00
C PHE A 183 63.45 -61.04 13.49
N GLU A 184 63.81 -60.95 12.21
CA GLU A 184 64.17 -59.72 11.53
C GLU A 184 63.12 -59.42 10.44
N PHE A 185 62.51 -58.24 10.50
CA PHE A 185 61.44 -57.80 9.59
C PHE A 185 61.84 -56.57 8.77
N ALA A 186 61.45 -56.52 7.49
CA ALA A 186 61.63 -55.36 6.62
C ALA A 186 60.45 -55.18 5.66
N VAL A 187 60.32 -53.99 5.07
CA VAL A 187 59.40 -53.71 3.95
C VAL A 187 60.20 -53.14 2.79
N GLY A 188 59.89 -53.57 1.58
CA GLY A 188 60.55 -53.06 0.38
C GLY A 188 59.67 -53.04 -0.86
N THR A 189 60.17 -52.39 -1.91
CA THR A 189 59.48 -52.28 -3.22
C THR A 189 59.62 -53.54 -4.09
N SER A 190 60.45 -54.49 -3.67
CA SER A 190 60.62 -55.81 -4.30
C SER A 190 60.83 -56.90 -3.24
N PRO A 191 60.61 -58.19 -3.57
CA PRO A 191 60.83 -59.29 -2.64
C PRO A 191 62.25 -59.27 -2.06
N GLY A 192 62.34 -59.23 -0.72
CA GLY A 192 63.60 -59.21 0.02
C GLY A 192 64.27 -57.84 0.17
N ALA A 193 63.75 -56.79 -0.47
CA ALA A 193 64.27 -55.45 -0.32
C ALA A 193 63.95 -54.81 1.05
N GLU A 194 64.77 -53.83 1.44
CA GLU A 194 64.67 -53.12 2.72
C GLU A 194 64.63 -51.60 2.54
N ASP A 195 64.25 -51.15 1.34
CA ASP A 195 64.31 -49.76 0.87
C ASP A 195 63.17 -48.87 1.38
N ILE A 196 62.12 -49.46 1.96
CA ILE A 196 60.99 -48.73 2.55
C ILE A 196 61.04 -48.74 4.08
N PHE A 197 61.30 -49.91 4.67
CA PHE A 197 61.49 -50.08 6.10
C PHE A 197 62.62 -51.07 6.33
N SER A 198 63.74 -50.58 6.86
CA SER A 198 64.96 -51.37 7.07
C SER A 198 64.77 -52.48 8.12
N TRP A 199 65.64 -53.49 8.09
CA TRP A 199 65.55 -54.63 9.00
C TRP A 199 65.49 -54.22 10.48
N ILE A 200 64.39 -54.57 11.15
CA ILE A 200 64.25 -54.46 12.60
C ILE A 200 64.32 -55.84 13.24
N SER A 201 65.13 -55.98 14.29
CA SER A 201 65.31 -57.24 15.01
C SER A 201 64.44 -57.26 16.28
N SER A 202 63.72 -58.36 16.49
CA SER A 202 62.81 -58.57 17.62
C SER A 202 62.91 -60.00 18.12
N ILE A 203 62.80 -60.22 19.44
CA ILE A 203 62.66 -61.57 20.01
C ILE A 203 61.25 -62.14 19.82
N ASN A 204 60.26 -61.29 19.53
CA ASN A 204 58.89 -61.71 19.28
C ASN A 204 58.74 -62.20 17.84
N SER A 205 57.98 -63.26 17.66
CA SER A 205 57.61 -63.84 16.36
C SER A 205 56.64 -62.99 15.54
N SER A 206 56.11 -61.90 16.10
CA SER A 206 55.17 -61.02 15.41
C SER A 206 55.65 -59.58 15.46
N PHE A 207 55.52 -58.89 14.34
CA PHE A 207 55.78 -57.46 14.19
C PHE A 207 54.58 -56.78 13.55
N SER A 208 54.24 -55.58 14.01
CA SER A 208 53.07 -54.85 13.51
C SER A 208 53.41 -53.39 13.26
N LEU A 209 53.33 -52.97 12.01
CA LEU A 209 53.56 -51.62 11.53
C LEU A 209 52.24 -50.93 11.21
N ASP A 210 52.12 -49.66 11.57
CA ASP A 210 50.97 -48.85 11.13
C ASP A 210 51.12 -48.54 9.63
N VAL A 211 50.11 -48.84 8.82
CA VAL A 211 50.21 -48.65 7.36
C VAL A 211 50.34 -47.19 6.96
N SER A 212 49.97 -46.25 7.83
CA SER A 212 50.19 -44.81 7.61
C SER A 212 51.68 -44.42 7.54
N GLN A 213 52.59 -45.29 7.98
CA GLN A 213 54.03 -45.08 7.91
C GLN A 213 54.64 -45.55 6.58
N LEU A 214 53.83 -46.12 5.68
CA LEU A 214 54.27 -46.66 4.40
C LEU A 214 53.82 -45.72 3.25
N PRO A 215 54.60 -45.64 2.16
CA PRO A 215 54.26 -44.79 1.04
C PRO A 215 53.03 -45.30 0.26
N GLU A 216 52.17 -44.37 -0.14
CA GLU A 216 50.95 -44.65 -0.90
C GLU A 216 51.21 -44.98 -2.37
N ASN A 217 50.30 -45.76 -2.97
CA ASN A 217 50.23 -46.13 -4.39
C ASN A 217 51.47 -46.82 -4.98
N ILE A 218 52.43 -47.22 -4.14
CA ILE A 218 53.60 -48.01 -4.52
C ILE A 218 53.37 -49.46 -4.14
N LEU A 219 53.85 -50.37 -4.99
CA LEU A 219 53.75 -51.81 -4.78
C LEU A 219 54.83 -52.25 -3.77
N LEU A 220 54.40 -52.88 -2.67
CA LEU A 220 55.22 -53.20 -1.51
C LEU A 220 55.18 -54.71 -1.18
N TYR A 221 56.23 -55.15 -0.50
CA TYR A 221 56.43 -56.51 -0.01
C TYR A 221 56.88 -56.48 1.45
N ALA A 222 56.26 -57.31 2.29
CA ALA A 222 56.69 -57.57 3.65
C ALA A 222 57.71 -58.71 3.65
N ASN A 223 58.83 -58.54 4.34
CA ASN A 223 59.96 -59.47 4.32
C ASN A 223 60.31 -59.95 5.74
N LEU A 224 60.60 -61.24 5.87
CA LEU A 224 61.02 -61.88 7.12
C LEU A 224 62.28 -62.72 6.91
N ARG A 225 63.21 -62.64 7.86
CA ARG A 225 64.25 -63.65 8.09
C ARG A 225 64.45 -63.86 9.58
N VAL A 226 65.09 -64.96 9.96
CA VAL A 226 65.39 -65.27 11.38
C VAL A 226 66.90 -65.33 11.60
N ARG A 227 67.35 -65.01 12.82
CA ARG A 227 68.74 -65.05 13.26
C ARG A 227 68.88 -65.95 14.48
N ASP A 228 69.88 -66.80 14.52
CA ASP A 228 70.16 -67.72 15.64
C ASP A 228 71.05 -67.07 16.72
N VAL A 229 71.44 -67.87 17.74
CA VAL A 229 72.31 -67.45 18.85
C VAL A 229 73.79 -67.30 18.49
N ALA A 230 74.21 -67.85 17.34
CA ALA A 230 75.57 -67.78 16.81
C ALA A 230 75.79 -66.59 15.85
N GLY A 231 74.69 -66.03 15.35
CA GLY A 231 74.63 -64.89 14.43
C GLY A 231 74.31 -65.25 12.98
N ASN A 232 74.00 -66.52 12.65
CA ASN A 232 73.61 -66.94 11.30
C ASN A 232 72.20 -66.47 10.97
N ARG A 233 71.90 -66.33 9.67
CA ARG A 233 70.63 -65.74 9.19
C ARG A 233 69.99 -66.63 8.13
N SER A 234 68.68 -66.82 8.23
CA SER A 234 67.91 -67.55 7.23
C SER A 234 67.88 -66.85 5.87
N SER A 235 67.43 -67.60 4.86
CA SER A 235 66.89 -67.01 3.63
C SER A 235 65.69 -66.09 3.93
N ILE A 236 65.42 -65.14 3.02
CA ILE A 236 64.33 -64.18 3.17
C ILE A 236 63.04 -64.76 2.58
N VAL A 237 61.94 -64.66 3.32
CA VAL A 237 60.58 -64.95 2.84
C VAL A 237 59.81 -63.64 2.69
N SER A 238 59.12 -63.47 1.56
CA SER A 238 58.36 -62.26 1.21
C SER A 238 56.86 -62.53 1.11
N SER A 239 56.03 -61.50 1.26
CA SER A 239 54.58 -61.56 1.01
C SER A 239 54.23 -61.49 -0.49
N THR A 240 52.95 -61.67 -0.82
CA THR A 240 52.35 -61.19 -2.07
C THR A 240 52.36 -59.64 -2.09
N PRO A 241 52.33 -59.02 -3.29
CA PRO A 241 52.39 -57.57 -3.41
C PRO A 241 51.12 -56.89 -2.88
N PHE A 242 51.31 -55.77 -2.18
CA PHE A 242 50.23 -54.91 -1.71
C PHE A 242 50.51 -53.44 -2.01
N LYS A 243 49.47 -52.62 -1.94
CA LYS A 243 49.56 -51.16 -2.03
C LYS A 243 48.87 -50.52 -0.85
N ILE A 244 49.29 -49.29 -0.54
CA ILE A 244 48.65 -48.46 0.47
C ILE A 244 47.85 -47.38 -0.24
N ASP A 245 46.61 -47.20 0.16
CA ASP A 245 45.78 -46.05 -0.22
C ASP A 245 44.94 -45.62 0.98
N ILE A 246 45.38 -44.54 1.61
CA ILE A 246 44.73 -43.95 2.78
C ILE A 246 44.02 -42.65 2.44
N THR A 247 44.17 -42.19 1.19
CA THR A 247 43.60 -40.95 0.71
C THR A 247 42.10 -41.13 0.47
N LEU A 248 41.29 -40.22 0.98
CA LEU A 248 39.85 -40.24 0.68
C LEU A 248 39.62 -39.83 -0.78
N PRO A 249 38.61 -40.39 -1.45
CA PRO A 249 38.17 -39.88 -2.75
C PRO A 249 37.85 -38.39 -2.68
N LYS A 250 38.16 -37.66 -3.75
CA LYS A 250 37.78 -36.26 -3.92
C LYS A 250 36.27 -36.13 -4.09
N ALA A 251 35.68 -35.20 -3.34
CA ALA A 251 34.26 -34.91 -3.42
C ALA A 251 33.88 -34.34 -4.80
N GLY A 252 32.84 -34.92 -5.40
CA GLY A 252 32.18 -34.38 -6.57
C GLY A 252 31.00 -33.47 -6.23
N ILE A 253 30.09 -33.32 -7.19
CA ILE A 253 28.83 -32.55 -7.05
C ILE A 253 27.66 -33.51 -7.24
N ALA A 254 26.63 -33.37 -6.42
CA ALA A 254 25.37 -34.09 -6.53
C ALA A 254 24.20 -33.12 -6.70
N SER A 255 23.23 -33.47 -7.54
CA SER A 255 22.00 -32.72 -7.79
C SER A 255 20.78 -33.64 -7.79
N ALA A 256 19.68 -33.16 -7.22
CA ALA A 256 18.40 -33.86 -7.16
C ALA A 256 17.31 -33.20 -8.06
N GLY A 257 17.71 -32.33 -8.99
CA GLY A 257 16.78 -31.63 -9.89
C GLY A 257 16.36 -30.25 -9.37
N LYS A 258 15.10 -29.88 -9.59
CA LYS A 258 14.54 -28.60 -9.13
C LYS A 258 14.35 -28.61 -7.60
N PRO A 259 14.47 -27.46 -6.91
CA PRO A 259 14.26 -27.39 -5.45
C PRO A 259 12.85 -27.77 -4.99
N TYR A 260 11.85 -27.69 -5.88
CA TYR A 260 10.45 -28.03 -5.63
C TYR A 260 9.90 -28.92 -6.75
N GLN A 261 9.00 -29.85 -6.41
CA GLN A 261 8.28 -30.69 -7.38
C GLN A 261 6.96 -31.22 -6.82
N GLN A 262 6.05 -31.63 -7.71
CA GLN A 262 4.74 -32.20 -7.36
C GLN A 262 4.77 -33.70 -7.08
N ASP A 263 5.57 -34.45 -7.83
CA ASP A 263 5.58 -35.92 -7.77
C ASP A 263 6.18 -36.38 -6.43
N PRO A 264 5.41 -37.02 -5.53
CA PRO A 264 5.94 -37.47 -4.25
C PRO A 264 6.72 -38.79 -4.34
N ASP A 265 6.63 -39.49 -5.48
CA ASP A 265 7.07 -40.88 -5.58
C ASP A 265 8.38 -41.05 -6.31
N THR A 266 8.86 -40.02 -7.02
CA THR A 266 10.10 -40.10 -7.78
C THR A 266 11.09 -38.97 -7.47
N LEU A 267 12.40 -39.28 -7.49
CA LEU A 267 13.47 -38.28 -7.47
C LEU A 267 14.54 -38.64 -8.50
N ARG A 268 14.97 -37.65 -9.27
CA ARG A 268 16.03 -37.80 -10.27
C ARG A 268 17.34 -37.28 -9.71
N LEU A 269 18.30 -38.16 -9.54
CA LEU A 269 19.62 -37.85 -8.98
C LEU A 269 20.67 -37.91 -10.07
N ASN A 270 21.58 -36.93 -10.08
CA ASN A 270 22.72 -36.88 -10.98
C ASN A 270 23.96 -36.43 -10.20
N TRP A 271 25.12 -37.01 -10.50
CA TRP A 271 26.38 -36.64 -9.87
C TRP A 271 27.57 -36.76 -10.80
N SER A 272 28.62 -35.99 -10.52
CA SER A 272 29.84 -35.97 -11.32
C SER A 272 31.03 -35.43 -10.53
N GLY A 273 32.24 -35.59 -11.07
CA GLY A 273 33.46 -34.98 -10.51
C GLY A 273 34.05 -35.67 -9.27
N PHE A 274 33.55 -36.87 -8.92
CA PHE A 274 34.20 -37.72 -7.93
C PHE A 274 35.42 -38.39 -8.58
N GLU A 275 36.56 -38.29 -7.92
CA GLU A 275 37.84 -38.75 -8.45
C GLU A 275 38.66 -39.34 -7.30
N ASP A 276 39.38 -40.43 -7.56
CA ASP A 276 40.40 -40.92 -6.64
C ASP A 276 41.67 -41.24 -7.43
N SER A 277 42.80 -40.69 -6.99
CA SER A 277 44.10 -40.85 -7.66
C SER A 277 44.91 -42.05 -7.17
N GLY A 278 44.47 -42.69 -6.08
CA GLY A 278 45.11 -43.86 -5.49
C GLY A 278 44.62 -45.14 -6.15
N SER A 279 43.55 -45.69 -5.61
CA SER A 279 42.95 -46.96 -6.02
C SER A 279 41.75 -46.81 -6.96
N GLY A 280 41.32 -45.57 -7.23
CA GLY A 280 40.22 -45.24 -8.14
C GLY A 280 38.85 -45.57 -7.54
N ILE A 281 37.79 -44.91 -8.04
CA ILE A 281 36.43 -45.16 -7.57
C ILE A 281 35.98 -46.57 -7.94
N ALA A 282 35.62 -47.39 -6.94
CA ALA A 282 35.10 -48.73 -7.13
C ALA A 282 33.60 -48.73 -7.37
N PHE A 283 32.84 -47.91 -6.62
CA PHE A 283 31.40 -47.76 -6.79
C PHE A 283 30.83 -46.53 -6.09
N TYR A 284 29.62 -46.16 -6.50
CA TYR A 284 28.74 -45.21 -5.84
C TYR A 284 27.58 -45.92 -5.14
N GLU A 285 27.11 -45.29 -4.07
CA GLU A 285 25.84 -45.58 -3.41
C GLU A 285 25.06 -44.28 -3.28
N TYR A 286 23.74 -44.37 -3.38
CA TYR A 286 22.86 -43.25 -3.00
C TYR A 286 22.05 -43.63 -1.77
N SER A 287 21.66 -42.61 -1.00
CA SER A 287 20.71 -42.71 0.10
C SER A 287 19.88 -41.44 0.15
N ILE A 288 18.69 -41.50 0.74
CA ILE A 288 17.80 -40.34 0.85
C ILE A 288 17.36 -40.22 2.30
N GLY A 289 17.35 -39.01 2.82
CA GLY A 289 16.88 -38.73 4.17
C GLY A 289 16.10 -37.43 4.29
N ASN A 290 15.50 -37.24 5.46
CA ASN A 290 14.77 -36.00 5.82
C ASN A 290 15.70 -34.84 6.18
N GLN A 291 17.00 -35.10 6.34
CA GLN A 291 18.05 -34.11 6.55
C GLN A 291 19.29 -34.53 5.77
N ALA A 292 20.19 -33.58 5.51
CA ALA A 292 21.46 -33.86 4.85
C ALA A 292 22.20 -35.01 5.58
N LEU A 293 22.70 -35.98 4.82
CA LEU A 293 23.42 -37.18 5.28
C LEU A 293 22.60 -38.20 6.09
N LEU A 294 21.33 -37.93 6.43
CA LEU A 294 20.44 -38.97 6.98
C LEU A 294 20.00 -39.95 5.89
N LYS A 295 19.66 -41.17 6.33
CA LYS A 295 19.39 -42.33 5.46
C LYS A 295 18.05 -42.98 5.81
N ASP A 296 17.11 -42.18 6.30
CA ASP A 296 15.84 -42.58 6.92
C ASP A 296 14.67 -42.71 5.93
N ILE A 297 14.82 -42.24 4.68
CA ILE A 297 13.83 -42.43 3.60
C ILE A 297 14.25 -43.61 2.71
N VAL A 298 15.48 -43.58 2.20
CA VAL A 298 16.08 -44.66 1.42
C VAL A 298 17.43 -45.02 2.02
N SER A 299 17.58 -46.27 2.42
CA SER A 299 18.85 -46.83 2.89
C SER A 299 19.90 -46.87 1.76
N PRO A 300 21.21 -46.86 2.08
CA PRO A 300 22.27 -46.92 1.07
C PRO A 300 22.04 -48.02 0.05
N THR A 301 21.96 -47.62 -1.22
CA THR A 301 21.72 -48.53 -2.34
C THR A 301 22.84 -48.35 -3.35
N LYS A 302 23.55 -49.45 -3.62
CA LYS A 302 24.69 -49.48 -4.54
C LYS A 302 24.24 -49.42 -5.99
N VAL A 303 24.89 -48.55 -6.77
CA VAL A 303 24.60 -48.30 -8.20
C VAL A 303 25.82 -48.51 -9.10
N GLY A 304 26.87 -49.16 -8.59
CA GLY A 304 28.09 -49.39 -9.37
C GLY A 304 28.76 -48.08 -9.76
N LEU A 305 29.12 -47.91 -11.04
CA LEU A 305 29.77 -46.69 -11.54
C LEU A 305 28.81 -45.74 -12.27
N ASP A 306 27.50 -45.99 -12.19
CA ASP A 306 26.51 -45.09 -12.76
C ASP A 306 26.61 -43.70 -12.11
N THR A 307 26.26 -42.67 -12.88
CA THR A 307 26.35 -41.24 -12.47
C THR A 307 24.99 -40.56 -12.39
N SER A 308 23.90 -41.31 -12.64
CA SER A 308 22.54 -40.83 -12.50
C SER A 308 21.59 -41.98 -12.17
N ILE A 309 20.50 -41.68 -11.48
CA ILE A 309 19.44 -42.65 -11.19
C ILE A 309 18.09 -41.94 -11.02
N VAL A 310 17.01 -42.63 -11.40
CA VAL A 310 15.66 -42.24 -11.01
C VAL A 310 15.21 -43.18 -9.90
N VAL A 311 15.02 -42.63 -8.72
CA VAL A 311 14.53 -43.37 -7.56
C VAL A 311 13.02 -43.28 -7.55
N SER A 312 12.33 -44.40 -7.42
CA SER A 312 10.86 -44.48 -7.42
C SER A 312 10.33 -45.09 -6.10
N ASN A 313 9.02 -44.97 -5.87
CA ASN A 313 8.31 -45.46 -4.67
C ASN A 313 8.67 -44.73 -3.36
N LEU A 314 8.95 -43.42 -3.44
CA LEU A 314 9.45 -42.63 -2.32
C LEU A 314 8.38 -42.18 -1.31
N ASN A 315 7.08 -42.25 -1.64
CA ASN A 315 5.96 -41.94 -0.72
C ASN A 315 6.17 -40.67 0.12
N LEU A 316 6.73 -39.62 -0.49
CA LEU A 316 7.04 -38.37 0.20
C LEU A 316 5.76 -37.59 0.51
N ARG A 317 5.77 -36.85 1.62
CA ARG A 317 4.63 -36.08 2.11
C ARG A 317 4.73 -34.62 1.66
N GLU A 318 3.60 -33.93 1.70
CA GLU A 318 3.54 -32.46 1.51
C GLU A 318 4.57 -31.76 2.41
N ASN A 319 5.31 -30.80 1.84
CA ASN A 319 6.35 -30.02 2.53
C ASN A 319 7.52 -30.86 3.08
N GLN A 320 7.60 -32.15 2.75
CA GLN A 320 8.73 -32.97 3.11
C GLN A 320 9.94 -32.61 2.24
N ARG A 321 11.08 -32.37 2.89
CA ARG A 321 12.36 -32.12 2.24
C ARG A 321 13.15 -33.42 2.16
N ALA A 322 13.45 -33.86 0.95
CA ALA A 322 14.27 -35.03 0.69
C ALA A 322 15.69 -34.64 0.31
N PHE A 323 16.67 -35.13 1.06
CA PHE A 323 18.09 -34.90 0.85
C PHE A 323 18.74 -36.17 0.31
N ALA A 324 19.14 -36.13 -0.96
CA ALA A 324 19.90 -37.23 -1.56
C ALA A 324 21.38 -37.11 -1.23
N THR A 325 21.98 -38.19 -0.74
CA THR A 325 23.41 -38.28 -0.42
C THR A 325 24.06 -39.32 -1.31
N ILE A 326 25.08 -38.90 -2.05
CA ILE A 326 25.92 -39.78 -2.87
C ILE A 326 27.18 -40.12 -2.07
N THR A 327 27.45 -41.42 -1.93
CA THR A 327 28.68 -41.94 -1.32
C THR A 327 29.52 -42.53 -2.43
N ALA A 328 30.74 -42.02 -2.62
CA ALA A 328 31.72 -42.61 -3.52
C ALA A 328 32.74 -43.41 -2.69
N THR A 329 32.96 -44.66 -3.06
CA THR A 329 33.89 -45.56 -2.38
C THR A 329 34.96 -46.03 -3.36
N ASP A 330 36.23 -45.90 -3.01
CA ASP A 330 37.36 -46.37 -3.80
C ASP A 330 37.58 -47.89 -3.68
N SER A 331 38.59 -48.41 -4.38
CA SER A 331 38.93 -49.84 -4.33
C SER A 331 39.66 -50.26 -3.05
N ALA A 332 40.22 -49.31 -2.29
CA ALA A 332 40.78 -49.52 -0.95
C ALA A 332 39.71 -49.52 0.16
N GLY A 333 38.48 -49.11 -0.16
CA GLY A 333 37.36 -49.00 0.76
C GLY A 333 37.33 -47.72 1.58
N ASN A 334 37.97 -46.64 1.12
CA ASN A 334 37.77 -45.29 1.62
C ASN A 334 36.55 -44.66 0.93
N SER A 335 35.79 -43.86 1.67
CA SER A 335 34.53 -43.30 1.17
C SER A 335 34.39 -41.82 1.50
N ILE A 336 33.80 -41.06 0.58
CA ILE A 336 33.36 -39.68 0.81
C ILE A 336 31.87 -39.53 0.49
N MET A 337 31.18 -38.65 1.22
CA MET A 337 29.75 -38.39 1.05
C MET A 337 29.51 -36.94 0.63
N VAL A 338 28.62 -36.74 -0.34
CA VAL A 338 28.14 -35.42 -0.76
C VAL A 338 26.61 -35.44 -0.77
N SER A 339 26.00 -34.52 -0.03
CA SER A 339 24.55 -34.29 -0.08
C SER A 339 24.21 -33.29 -1.18
N ALA A 340 23.25 -33.61 -2.03
CA ALA A 340 22.62 -32.66 -2.93
C ALA A 340 21.79 -31.63 -2.13
N ALA A 341 21.46 -30.51 -2.77
CA ALA A 341 20.43 -29.61 -2.27
C ALA A 341 19.08 -30.36 -2.15
N PRO A 342 18.26 -30.07 -1.14
CA PRO A 342 17.01 -30.79 -0.93
C PRO A 342 16.00 -30.49 -2.02
N VAL A 343 15.16 -31.48 -2.31
CA VAL A 343 13.92 -31.30 -3.06
C VAL A 343 12.76 -31.30 -2.07
N THR A 344 11.89 -30.30 -2.18
CA THR A 344 10.68 -30.19 -1.36
C THR A 344 9.46 -30.61 -2.18
N ILE A 345 8.62 -31.49 -1.63
CA ILE A 345 7.35 -31.82 -2.25
C ILE A 345 6.35 -30.70 -2.02
N ASP A 346 5.83 -30.15 -3.10
CA ASP A 346 4.80 -29.13 -3.11
C ASP A 346 3.72 -29.49 -4.12
N ARG A 347 2.52 -29.80 -3.62
CA ARG A 347 1.35 -30.17 -4.42
C ARG A 347 0.24 -29.13 -4.28
N SER A 348 0.51 -28.02 -3.60
CA SER A 348 -0.41 -26.91 -3.46
C SER A 348 -0.13 -25.85 -4.51
N GLY A 349 -1.17 -25.31 -5.13
CA GLY A 349 -1.02 -24.15 -5.99
C GLY A 349 -0.89 -22.86 -5.18
N PRO A 350 -0.31 -21.80 -5.79
CA PRO A 350 -0.19 -20.50 -5.15
C PRO A 350 -1.49 -19.98 -4.54
N LEU A 351 -1.37 -19.32 -3.40
CA LEU A 351 -2.47 -18.58 -2.79
C LEU A 351 -2.65 -17.25 -3.51
N ALA A 352 -3.89 -17.00 -3.93
CA ALA A 352 -4.18 -15.89 -4.82
C ALA A 352 -4.18 -14.52 -4.13
N GLY A 353 -3.64 -13.53 -4.82
CA GLY A 353 -3.72 -12.12 -4.44
C GLY A 353 -5.05 -11.47 -4.80
N ALA A 354 -5.26 -10.24 -4.33
CA ALA A 354 -6.38 -9.40 -4.73
C ALA A 354 -6.12 -8.78 -6.10
N ILE A 355 -7.16 -8.73 -6.95
CA ILE A 355 -7.12 -8.12 -8.27
C ILE A 355 -7.81 -6.76 -8.21
N ASN A 356 -7.17 -5.77 -8.82
CA ASN A 356 -7.73 -4.46 -9.08
C ASN A 356 -7.86 -4.26 -10.59
N ASN A 357 -8.96 -3.66 -11.01
CA ASN A 357 -9.30 -3.49 -12.41
C ASN A 357 -8.50 -2.38 -13.12
N GLY A 358 -7.51 -1.78 -12.43
CA GLY A 358 -6.79 -0.59 -12.92
C GLY A 358 -7.69 0.60 -13.24
N THR A 359 -8.93 0.63 -12.71
CA THR A 359 -9.88 1.71 -12.90
C THR A 359 -9.51 2.91 -12.04
N ILE A 360 -10.03 4.08 -12.41
CA ILE A 360 -9.82 5.31 -11.66
C ILE A 360 -10.44 5.15 -10.27
N PRO A 361 -9.75 5.55 -9.18
CA PRO A 361 -10.29 5.43 -7.82
C PRO A 361 -11.66 6.10 -7.69
N GLY A 362 -12.63 5.36 -7.16
CA GLY A 362 -14.02 5.81 -7.04
C GLY A 362 -14.91 5.46 -8.23
N THR A 363 -14.35 4.89 -9.31
CA THR A 363 -15.10 4.37 -10.45
C THR A 363 -14.85 2.88 -10.67
N ASN A 364 -15.80 2.23 -11.35
CA ASN A 364 -15.63 0.90 -11.95
C ASN A 364 -15.63 1.03 -13.48
N ALA A 365 -14.95 2.05 -14.02
CA ALA A 365 -14.93 2.31 -15.45
C ALA A 365 -13.53 2.71 -15.95
N ILE A 366 -13.33 2.57 -17.27
CA ILE A 366 -12.14 3.00 -18.00
C ILE A 366 -12.55 3.93 -19.16
N ALA A 367 -11.61 4.78 -19.61
CA ALA A 367 -11.86 5.80 -20.64
C ALA A 367 -11.25 5.47 -22.01
N ASP A 368 -10.41 4.42 -22.12
CA ASP A 368 -9.74 4.05 -23.35
C ASP A 368 -10.38 2.79 -23.95
N PRO A 369 -11.00 2.86 -25.15
CA PRO A 369 -11.58 1.68 -25.79
C PRO A 369 -10.54 0.70 -26.35
N LEU A 370 -9.28 1.11 -26.48
CA LEU A 370 -8.22 0.35 -27.13
C LEU A 370 -7.30 -0.35 -26.13
N GLN A 371 -7.34 0.03 -24.85
CA GLN A 371 -6.45 -0.52 -23.82
C GLN A 371 -7.14 -0.69 -22.48
N ALA A 372 -6.74 -1.71 -21.73
CA ALA A 372 -7.25 -1.95 -20.39
C ALA A 372 -6.14 -2.56 -19.52
N THR A 373 -5.94 -2.05 -18.30
CA THR A 373 -4.85 -2.49 -17.43
C THR A 373 -5.38 -3.20 -16.20
N VAL A 374 -4.92 -4.42 -15.96
CA VAL A 374 -5.18 -5.15 -14.72
C VAL A 374 -3.99 -4.99 -13.78
N GLN A 375 -4.26 -4.86 -12.48
CA GLN A 375 -3.26 -4.85 -11.42
C GLN A 375 -3.63 -5.88 -10.35
N TRP A 376 -2.66 -6.42 -9.63
CA TRP A 376 -2.91 -7.38 -8.56
C TRP A 376 -1.89 -7.29 -7.44
N THR A 377 -2.25 -7.72 -6.24
CA THR A 377 -1.28 -7.97 -5.18
C THR A 377 -0.54 -9.27 -5.47
N PRO A 378 0.77 -9.40 -5.17
CA PRO A 378 1.53 -10.61 -5.45
C PRO A 378 0.86 -11.87 -4.91
N PHE A 379 0.86 -12.93 -5.73
CA PHE A 379 0.47 -14.27 -5.29
C PHE A 379 1.58 -14.81 -4.39
N THR A 380 1.22 -15.61 -3.40
CA THR A 380 2.18 -16.14 -2.42
C THR A 380 2.20 -17.65 -2.46
N ASP A 381 3.40 -18.21 -2.50
CA ASP A 381 3.61 -19.64 -2.49
C ASP A 381 4.99 -19.98 -1.90
N GLN A 382 5.14 -21.17 -1.31
CA GLN A 382 6.41 -21.60 -0.72
C GLN A 382 7.44 -21.94 -1.79
N ALA A 383 7.03 -22.52 -2.92
CA ALA A 383 7.87 -22.75 -4.08
C ALA A 383 8.16 -21.47 -4.88
N GLY A 384 7.52 -20.35 -4.52
CA GLY A 384 7.58 -19.09 -5.25
C GLY A 384 6.81 -19.14 -6.56
N ILE A 385 6.60 -17.98 -7.19
CA ILE A 385 5.82 -17.88 -8.43
C ILE A 385 6.75 -17.96 -9.63
N ASP A 386 6.47 -18.90 -10.54
CA ASP A 386 7.18 -19.13 -11.80
C ASP A 386 6.54 -18.34 -12.95
N LEU A 387 5.20 -18.22 -12.97
CA LEU A 387 4.46 -17.59 -14.06
C LEU A 387 3.12 -17.02 -13.58
N TYR A 388 2.74 -15.85 -14.10
CA TYR A 388 1.34 -15.37 -14.07
C TYR A 388 0.67 -15.60 -15.42
N GLN A 389 -0.61 -15.93 -15.43
CA GLN A 389 -1.43 -15.98 -16.63
C GLN A 389 -2.62 -15.05 -16.46
N VAL A 390 -2.81 -14.11 -17.38
CA VAL A 390 -3.92 -13.15 -17.37
C VAL A 390 -4.76 -13.25 -18.63
N ALA A 391 -6.08 -13.14 -18.48
CA ALA A 391 -7.06 -13.14 -19.55
C ALA A 391 -8.10 -12.04 -19.33
N MET A 392 -8.81 -11.66 -20.38
CA MET A 392 -9.88 -10.66 -20.32
C MET A 392 -11.13 -11.22 -20.99
N GLY A 393 -12.27 -11.01 -20.33
CA GLY A 393 -13.55 -11.54 -20.77
C GLY A 393 -14.69 -10.54 -20.57
N SER A 394 -15.85 -10.95 -21.06
CA SER A 394 -17.11 -10.23 -20.99
C SER A 394 -18.26 -11.23 -20.89
N GLY A 395 -19.35 -10.88 -20.20
CA GLY A 395 -20.46 -11.80 -20.00
C GLY A 395 -20.05 -13.03 -19.18
N SER A 396 -20.31 -14.24 -19.68
CA SER A 396 -19.97 -15.49 -18.96
C SER A 396 -18.65 -16.14 -19.41
N ASP A 397 -18.01 -15.65 -20.47
CA ASP A 397 -16.79 -16.24 -21.02
C ASP A 397 -15.56 -15.41 -20.62
N PRO A 398 -14.64 -15.96 -19.81
CA PRO A 398 -13.42 -15.27 -19.38
C PRO A 398 -12.40 -15.04 -20.49
N PHE A 399 -12.61 -15.61 -21.69
CA PHE A 399 -11.69 -15.53 -22.82
C PHE A 399 -12.28 -14.80 -24.04
N SER A 400 -13.47 -14.20 -23.91
CA SER A 400 -14.16 -13.57 -25.04
C SER A 400 -13.42 -12.37 -25.65
N ILE A 401 -12.55 -11.72 -24.88
CA ILE A 401 -11.75 -10.56 -25.32
C ILE A 401 -10.30 -10.97 -25.57
N SER A 402 -9.70 -11.74 -24.66
CA SER A 402 -8.33 -12.24 -24.79
C SER A 402 -8.16 -13.57 -24.07
N GLY A 403 -7.40 -14.49 -24.68
CA GLY A 403 -6.97 -15.74 -24.05
C GLY A 403 -5.94 -15.52 -22.94
N TRP A 404 -5.34 -16.61 -22.45
CA TRP A 404 -4.25 -16.52 -21.47
C TRP A 404 -3.00 -15.86 -22.08
N ASN A 405 -2.51 -14.83 -21.40
CA ASN A 405 -1.23 -14.18 -21.66
C ASN A 405 -0.27 -14.55 -20.54
N ASP A 406 0.85 -15.17 -20.91
CA ASP A 406 1.85 -15.68 -20.00
C ASP A 406 2.86 -14.59 -19.63
N LEU A 407 3.12 -14.44 -18.33
CA LEU A 407 3.95 -13.38 -17.77
C LEU A 407 4.95 -13.95 -16.76
N GLU A 408 6.23 -13.89 -17.12
CA GLU A 408 7.33 -14.32 -16.25
C GLU A 408 7.67 -13.23 -15.22
N PRO A 409 7.66 -13.53 -13.90
CA PRO A 409 8.01 -12.55 -12.88
C PRO A 409 9.51 -12.22 -12.93
N SER A 410 9.87 -11.07 -13.47
CA SER A 410 11.25 -10.55 -13.35
C SER A 410 11.47 -10.04 -11.92
N GLY A 411 12.15 -10.81 -11.08
CA GLY A 411 12.58 -10.37 -9.74
C GLY A 411 11.46 -10.18 -8.70
N ASN A 412 10.36 -10.94 -8.78
CA ASN A 412 9.20 -10.92 -7.84
C ASN A 412 8.33 -9.65 -7.82
N THR A 413 8.46 -8.72 -8.79
CA THR A 413 7.76 -7.42 -8.74
C THR A 413 6.61 -7.25 -9.74
N LEU A 414 6.28 -8.26 -10.55
CA LEU A 414 5.23 -8.11 -11.56
C LEU A 414 3.84 -8.11 -10.91
N ASN A 415 3.17 -6.97 -10.99
CA ASN A 415 1.88 -6.71 -10.34
C ASN A 415 0.86 -6.04 -11.29
N SER A 416 1.16 -5.94 -12.58
CA SER A 416 0.29 -5.32 -13.57
C SER A 416 0.48 -5.86 -14.98
N PHE A 417 -0.57 -5.80 -15.79
CA PHE A 417 -0.53 -6.10 -17.21
C PHE A 417 -1.51 -5.22 -17.99
N THR A 418 -1.07 -4.71 -19.14
CA THR A 418 -1.90 -3.88 -20.03
C THR A 418 -2.25 -4.66 -21.28
N PHE A 419 -3.54 -4.89 -21.48
CA PHE A 419 -4.10 -5.36 -22.74
C PHE A 419 -4.15 -4.17 -23.72
N SER A 420 -3.69 -4.37 -24.95
CA SER A 420 -3.64 -3.34 -26.00
C SER A 420 -4.25 -3.84 -27.31
N GLY A 421 -4.75 -2.93 -28.15
CA GLY A 421 -5.37 -3.28 -29.42
C GLY A 421 -6.77 -3.87 -29.25
N LEU A 422 -7.47 -3.44 -28.21
CA LEU A 422 -8.84 -3.83 -27.90
C LEU A 422 -9.84 -3.04 -28.76
N GLU A 423 -11.09 -3.50 -28.77
CA GLU A 423 -12.24 -2.80 -29.35
C GLU A 423 -13.40 -2.84 -28.34
N LEU A 424 -13.20 -2.20 -27.19
CA LEU A 424 -14.20 -2.18 -26.13
C LEU A 424 -15.39 -1.28 -26.51
N LYS A 425 -16.57 -1.61 -25.97
CA LYS A 425 -17.83 -0.92 -26.26
C LYS A 425 -18.52 -0.56 -24.96
N GLU A 426 -19.23 0.56 -24.98
CA GLU A 426 -20.07 0.98 -23.87
C GLU A 426 -21.21 -0.01 -23.63
N ASN A 427 -21.74 -0.01 -22.41
CA ASN A 427 -22.81 -0.92 -21.97
C ASN A 427 -22.45 -2.41 -22.02
N ILE A 428 -21.16 -2.75 -22.01
CA ILE A 428 -20.66 -4.13 -21.85
C ILE A 428 -19.88 -4.24 -20.54
N ASP A 429 -20.18 -5.29 -19.78
CA ASP A 429 -19.47 -5.66 -18.55
C ASP A 429 -18.21 -6.45 -18.89
N TYR A 430 -17.07 -5.92 -18.48
CA TYR A 430 -15.75 -6.53 -18.64
C TYR A 430 -15.17 -6.96 -17.30
N PHE A 431 -14.32 -7.99 -17.33
CA PHE A 431 -13.55 -8.43 -16.17
C PHE A 431 -12.25 -9.09 -16.62
N TYR A 432 -11.28 -9.13 -15.70
CA TYR A 432 -10.03 -9.85 -15.87
C TYR A 432 -10.09 -11.18 -15.13
N THR A 433 -9.37 -12.18 -15.63
CA THR A 433 -9.09 -13.42 -14.90
C THR A 433 -7.59 -13.60 -14.79
N ILE A 434 -7.09 -13.89 -13.60
CA ILE A 434 -5.67 -14.20 -13.37
C ILE A 434 -5.52 -15.52 -12.60
N ARG A 435 -4.43 -16.22 -12.88
CA ARG A 435 -3.91 -17.31 -12.07
C ARG A 435 -2.39 -17.30 -12.09
N ALA A 436 -1.77 -17.95 -11.13
CA ALA A 436 -0.33 -18.11 -11.06
C ALA A 436 0.06 -19.59 -11.09
N ARG A 437 1.27 -19.87 -11.61
CA ARG A 437 1.93 -21.17 -11.52
C ARG A 437 3.16 -21.03 -10.63
N ASP A 438 3.36 -21.95 -9.69
CA ASP A 438 4.57 -22.00 -8.87
C ASP A 438 5.76 -22.68 -9.58
N SER A 439 6.91 -22.71 -8.92
CA SER A 439 8.12 -23.41 -9.42
C SER A 439 8.01 -24.93 -9.46
N ALA A 440 7.06 -25.53 -8.73
CA ALA A 440 6.75 -26.97 -8.75
C ALA A 440 5.83 -27.33 -9.94
N GLY A 441 5.16 -26.34 -10.54
CA GLY A 441 4.22 -26.46 -11.65
C GLY A 441 2.73 -26.39 -11.24
N ASN A 442 2.40 -26.15 -9.97
CA ASN A 442 1.00 -26.12 -9.53
C ASN A 442 0.34 -24.81 -9.93
N LEU A 443 -0.92 -24.88 -10.36
CA LEU A 443 -1.73 -23.70 -10.69
C LEU A 443 -2.57 -23.27 -9.49
N SER A 444 -2.63 -21.96 -9.27
CA SER A 444 -3.60 -21.37 -8.35
C SER A 444 -5.03 -21.55 -8.88
N ARG A 445 -6.01 -21.27 -8.02
CA ARG A 445 -7.38 -21.03 -8.50
C ARG A 445 -7.39 -19.81 -9.41
N ASN A 446 -8.30 -19.80 -10.38
CA ASN A 446 -8.60 -18.62 -11.16
C ASN A 446 -9.28 -17.59 -10.25
N VAL A 447 -8.78 -16.34 -10.28
CA VAL A 447 -9.42 -15.23 -9.60
C VAL A 447 -9.90 -14.25 -10.66
N ALA A 448 -11.16 -13.85 -10.55
CA ALA A 448 -11.76 -12.84 -11.40
C ALA A 448 -11.73 -11.48 -10.71
N SER A 449 -11.51 -10.44 -11.49
CA SER A 449 -11.61 -9.06 -11.03
C SER A 449 -13.07 -8.68 -10.78
N LYS A 450 -13.33 -7.50 -10.21
CA LYS A 450 -14.69 -6.95 -10.25
C LYS A 450 -15.06 -6.64 -11.71
N ILE A 451 -16.36 -6.48 -11.97
CA ILE A 451 -16.84 -5.99 -13.26
C ILE A 451 -16.48 -4.50 -13.41
N PHE A 452 -16.11 -4.09 -14.62
CA PHE A 452 -15.94 -2.69 -15.03
C PHE A 452 -16.49 -2.46 -16.44
N ASN A 453 -16.74 -1.21 -16.79
CA ASN A 453 -17.31 -0.81 -18.09
C ASN A 453 -16.41 0.21 -18.81
N LEU A 454 -16.62 0.35 -20.12
CA LEU A 454 -16.09 1.49 -20.87
C LEU A 454 -17.06 2.67 -20.70
N ASP A 455 -16.52 3.83 -20.39
CA ASP A 455 -17.23 5.11 -20.35
C ASP A 455 -16.42 6.18 -21.06
N ILE A 456 -16.90 6.60 -22.22
CA ILE A 456 -16.30 7.66 -23.04
C ILE A 456 -17.26 8.83 -23.22
N THR A 457 -18.40 8.81 -22.53
CA THR A 457 -19.43 9.83 -22.64
C THR A 457 -19.17 10.96 -21.65
N PRO A 458 -19.25 12.23 -22.06
CA PRO A 458 -19.25 13.33 -21.12
C PRO A 458 -20.51 13.38 -20.26
N PRO A 459 -20.45 14.03 -19.08
CA PRO A 459 -21.63 14.32 -18.27
C PRO A 459 -22.68 15.12 -19.06
N SER A 460 -23.94 14.72 -18.94
CA SER A 460 -25.10 15.42 -19.50
C SER A 460 -26.01 15.96 -18.40
N MET A 461 -26.75 17.04 -18.67
CA MET A 461 -27.65 17.66 -17.70
C MET A 461 -28.96 16.86 -17.56
N ILE A 462 -29.26 16.42 -16.34
CA ILE A 462 -30.54 15.78 -15.98
C ILE A 462 -31.58 16.83 -15.63
N SER A 463 -31.23 17.78 -14.75
CA SER A 463 -32.17 18.75 -14.22
C SER A 463 -31.52 20.08 -13.83
N ASN A 464 -32.34 21.11 -13.78
CA ASN A 464 -31.99 22.47 -13.34
C ASN A 464 -33.06 22.92 -12.33
N SER A 465 -32.65 23.33 -11.13
CA SER A 465 -33.59 23.70 -10.06
C SER A 465 -34.37 24.99 -10.34
N LEU A 466 -33.92 25.79 -11.30
CA LEU A 466 -34.60 27.01 -11.72
C LEU A 466 -34.87 26.94 -13.21
N GLN A 467 -36.15 26.97 -13.60
CA GLN A 467 -36.55 26.89 -15.00
C GLN A 467 -35.91 28.02 -15.81
N GLU A 468 -35.46 27.72 -17.02
CA GLU A 468 -34.98 28.74 -17.95
C GLU A 468 -36.06 29.80 -18.20
N GLY A 469 -35.65 31.07 -18.23
CA GLY A 469 -36.53 32.23 -18.33
C GLY A 469 -37.17 32.67 -17.02
N SER A 470 -36.86 32.02 -15.88
CA SER A 470 -37.37 32.45 -14.58
C SER A 470 -36.90 33.86 -14.22
N LEU A 471 -37.78 34.62 -13.56
CA LEU A 471 -37.52 35.98 -13.10
C LEU A 471 -36.70 35.99 -11.80
N LEU A 472 -35.58 36.72 -11.81
CA LEU A 472 -34.68 36.89 -10.68
C LEU A 472 -34.95 38.22 -9.97
N SER A 473 -34.97 38.18 -8.64
CA SER A 473 -35.05 39.40 -7.84
C SER A 473 -33.77 40.23 -7.97
N VAL A 474 -33.91 41.53 -8.25
CA VAL A 474 -32.79 42.50 -8.24
C VAL A 474 -32.02 42.56 -6.91
N ARG A 475 -32.61 42.09 -5.81
CA ARG A 475 -32.12 42.25 -4.42
C ARG A 475 -31.72 40.97 -3.72
N GLN A 476 -32.25 39.81 -4.14
CA GLN A 476 -32.04 38.55 -3.44
C GLN A 476 -31.03 37.65 -4.16
N PRO A 477 -30.16 36.92 -3.43
CA PRO A 477 -29.31 35.90 -4.01
C PRO A 477 -30.15 34.78 -4.61
N GLN A 478 -29.68 34.22 -5.72
CA GLN A 478 -30.36 33.17 -6.46
C GLN A 478 -29.46 31.95 -6.52
N VAL A 479 -29.98 30.80 -6.09
CA VAL A 479 -29.24 29.52 -6.09
C VAL A 479 -29.83 28.62 -7.16
N ILE A 480 -28.98 28.20 -8.10
CA ILE A 480 -29.34 27.34 -9.22
C ILE A 480 -28.53 26.05 -9.09
N ASN A 481 -29.21 24.92 -8.97
CA ASN A 481 -28.59 23.60 -8.90
C ASN A 481 -28.75 22.90 -10.24
N PHE A 482 -27.63 22.54 -10.86
CA PHE A 482 -27.58 21.73 -12.07
C PHE A 482 -27.18 20.30 -11.70
N GLU A 483 -28.06 19.34 -11.95
CA GLU A 483 -27.82 17.92 -11.70
C GLU A 483 -27.36 17.23 -13.00
N MET A 484 -26.24 16.50 -12.94
CA MET A 484 -25.66 15.78 -14.07
C MET A 484 -25.96 14.27 -14.05
N SER A 485 -25.81 13.61 -15.21
CA SER A 485 -25.93 12.16 -15.40
C SER A 485 -25.05 11.36 -14.44
N GLU A 486 -23.91 11.92 -14.08
CA GLU A 486 -22.83 11.23 -13.38
C GLU A 486 -21.99 12.17 -12.51
N PRO A 487 -21.12 11.63 -11.63
CA PRO A 487 -20.26 12.44 -10.78
C PRO A 487 -19.22 13.21 -11.59
N ILE A 488 -18.98 14.46 -11.18
CA ILE A 488 -18.12 15.41 -11.90
C ILE A 488 -16.80 15.54 -11.15
N ALA A 489 -15.67 15.50 -11.86
CA ALA A 489 -14.35 15.79 -11.30
C ALA A 489 -14.04 17.29 -11.30
N ASP A 490 -14.40 17.98 -12.38
CA ASP A 490 -14.03 19.37 -12.62
C ASP A 490 -15.14 20.11 -13.38
N TYR A 491 -15.23 21.42 -13.20
CA TYR A 491 -16.23 22.24 -13.88
C TYR A 491 -15.71 23.67 -14.14
N ALA A 492 -16.22 24.28 -15.19
CA ALA A 492 -16.03 25.69 -15.51
C ALA A 492 -17.40 26.34 -15.70
N ILE A 493 -17.57 27.53 -15.13
CA ILE A 493 -18.79 28.31 -15.27
C ILE A 493 -18.44 29.67 -15.85
N GLU A 494 -19.17 30.05 -16.89
CA GLU A 494 -19.14 31.39 -17.45
C GLU A 494 -20.51 32.04 -17.21
N ILE A 495 -20.49 33.23 -16.59
CA ILE A 495 -21.70 34.01 -16.34
C ILE A 495 -21.56 35.32 -17.09
N THR A 496 -22.51 35.60 -17.97
CA THR A 496 -22.55 36.84 -18.75
C THR A 496 -23.86 37.58 -18.52
N SER A 497 -23.79 38.91 -18.69
CA SER A 497 -24.93 39.82 -18.62
C SER A 497 -25.01 40.55 -19.95
N GLU A 498 -26.23 40.70 -20.47
CA GLU A 498 -26.47 41.47 -21.68
C GLU A 498 -26.21 42.97 -21.48
N ARG A 499 -26.47 43.50 -20.29
CA ARG A 499 -26.42 44.96 -20.03
C ARG A 499 -25.10 45.47 -19.46
N VAL A 500 -24.41 44.68 -18.66
CA VAL A 500 -23.19 45.12 -17.95
C VAL A 500 -21.91 44.80 -18.74
N GLY A 501 -22.02 44.08 -19.86
CA GLY A 501 -20.89 43.75 -20.74
C GLY A 501 -19.83 42.90 -20.06
N GLY A 502 -20.11 41.60 -19.88
CA GLY A 502 -19.14 40.58 -19.47
C GLY A 502 -18.70 40.60 -17.98
N THR A 503 -18.72 39.40 -17.38
CA THR A 503 -18.11 38.94 -16.10
C THR A 503 -18.40 39.64 -14.76
N ASN A 504 -19.16 40.73 -14.70
CA ASN A 504 -19.38 41.50 -13.46
C ASN A 504 -20.55 41.03 -12.56
N ILE A 505 -21.05 39.81 -12.73
CA ILE A 505 -22.01 39.21 -11.79
C ILE A 505 -21.24 38.40 -10.76
N ASN A 506 -21.26 38.87 -9.51
CA ASN A 506 -20.67 38.13 -8.41
C ASN A 506 -21.40 36.80 -8.26
N SER A 507 -20.65 35.70 -8.27
CA SER A 507 -21.21 34.37 -8.03
C SER A 507 -20.29 33.55 -7.14
N THR A 508 -20.85 32.51 -6.54
CA THR A 508 -20.06 31.44 -5.91
C THR A 508 -20.58 30.11 -6.40
N THR A 509 -19.67 29.17 -6.59
CA THR A 509 -19.98 27.85 -7.16
C THR A 509 -19.48 26.76 -6.25
N THR A 510 -20.28 25.72 -6.08
CA THR A 510 -19.90 24.53 -5.31
C THR A 510 -20.32 23.28 -6.07
N ILE A 511 -19.61 22.19 -5.84
CA ILE A 511 -19.91 20.89 -6.43
C ILE A 511 -20.13 19.86 -5.33
N ASN A 512 -21.14 19.01 -5.50
CA ASN A 512 -21.40 17.89 -4.61
C ASN A 512 -21.77 16.65 -5.43
N GLY A 513 -20.77 15.83 -5.75
CA GLY A 513 -20.93 14.64 -6.57
C GLY A 513 -21.40 14.97 -7.98
N LYS A 514 -22.72 14.87 -8.22
CA LYS A 514 -23.36 15.13 -9.52
C LYS A 514 -23.97 16.53 -9.65
N VAL A 515 -24.02 17.30 -8.56
CA VAL A 515 -24.73 18.59 -8.54
C VAL A 515 -23.73 19.75 -8.52
N VAL A 516 -23.87 20.67 -9.48
CA VAL A 516 -23.18 21.96 -9.52
C VAL A 516 -24.15 23.04 -9.05
N SER A 517 -23.86 23.67 -7.92
CA SER A 517 -24.67 24.76 -7.36
C SER A 517 -24.03 26.10 -7.68
N VAL A 518 -24.76 26.97 -8.37
CA VAL A 518 -24.36 28.34 -8.73
C VAL A 518 -25.19 29.30 -7.91
N THR A 519 -24.54 30.10 -7.07
CA THR A 519 -25.20 31.18 -6.31
C THR A 519 -24.87 32.51 -6.96
N LEU A 520 -25.84 33.12 -7.65
CA LEU A 520 -25.75 34.47 -8.17
C LEU A 520 -26.00 35.47 -7.03
N LYS A 521 -25.16 36.49 -6.90
CA LYS A 521 -25.23 37.47 -5.82
C LYS A 521 -25.72 38.84 -6.32
N PRO A 522 -26.76 39.42 -5.69
CA PRO A 522 -27.27 40.76 -5.99
C PRO A 522 -26.26 41.84 -5.59
N PRO A 523 -26.49 43.12 -5.96
CA PRO A 523 -27.63 43.61 -6.75
C PRO A 523 -27.46 43.33 -8.24
N PHE A 524 -28.53 42.88 -8.89
CA PHE A 524 -28.59 42.72 -10.33
C PHE A 524 -29.11 44.00 -11.01
N THR A 525 -28.85 44.14 -12.31
CA THR A 525 -29.38 45.24 -13.10
C THR A 525 -30.83 44.93 -13.48
N SER A 526 -31.74 45.86 -13.21
CA SER A 526 -33.17 45.73 -13.56
C SER A 526 -33.36 45.48 -15.06
N LEU A 527 -34.24 44.54 -15.43
CA LEU A 527 -34.52 44.10 -16.81
C LEU A 527 -33.28 43.63 -17.59
N ASP A 528 -32.29 43.07 -16.89
CA ASP A 528 -31.13 42.41 -17.51
C ASP A 528 -31.43 40.94 -17.82
N ARG A 529 -30.66 40.38 -18.76
CA ARG A 529 -30.66 38.94 -19.07
C ARG A 529 -29.31 38.36 -18.69
N ILE A 530 -29.34 37.37 -17.81
CA ILE A 530 -28.17 36.68 -17.28
C ILE A 530 -28.07 35.31 -17.93
N PHE A 531 -26.92 35.02 -18.53
CA PHE A 531 -26.63 33.70 -19.10
C PHE A 531 -25.64 32.97 -18.21
N VAL A 532 -25.96 31.72 -17.87
CA VAL A 532 -25.08 30.82 -17.12
C VAL A 532 -24.70 29.67 -18.04
N SER A 533 -23.44 29.63 -18.47
CA SER A 533 -22.88 28.56 -19.28
C SER A 533 -22.01 27.65 -18.43
N LEU A 534 -22.19 26.34 -18.56
CA LEU A 534 -21.52 25.33 -17.75
C LEU A 534 -20.75 24.34 -18.61
N SER A 535 -19.51 24.06 -18.24
CA SER A 535 -18.71 22.95 -18.74
C SER A 535 -18.31 22.06 -17.57
N THR A 536 -18.34 20.76 -17.76
CA THR A 536 -18.10 19.71 -16.76
C THR A 536 -17.20 18.63 -17.33
N THR A 537 -16.35 18.08 -16.46
CA THR A 537 -15.51 16.91 -16.73
C THR A 537 -15.90 15.82 -15.75
N ASP A 538 -16.18 14.60 -16.22
CA ASP A 538 -16.43 13.46 -15.32
C ASP A 538 -15.17 13.00 -14.57
N LEU A 539 -15.29 11.93 -13.78
CA LEU A 539 -14.15 11.31 -13.10
C LEU A 539 -13.15 10.62 -14.05
N LEU A 540 -13.52 10.37 -15.30
CA LEU A 540 -12.72 9.70 -16.33
C LEU A 540 -11.98 10.67 -17.26
N GLY A 541 -12.27 11.97 -17.17
CA GLY A 541 -11.70 13.01 -18.00
C GLY A 541 -12.51 13.33 -19.25
N ASN A 542 -13.69 12.73 -19.45
CA ASN A 542 -14.59 13.05 -20.55
C ASN A 542 -15.23 14.42 -20.32
N LYS A 543 -15.23 15.26 -21.37
CA LYS A 543 -15.60 16.69 -21.29
C LYS A 543 -16.69 17.05 -22.27
N ASN A 544 -17.68 17.81 -21.82
CA ASN A 544 -18.62 18.53 -22.69
C ASN A 544 -17.95 19.83 -23.20
N THR A 545 -17.04 19.70 -24.17
CA THR A 545 -16.29 20.87 -24.66
C THR A 545 -17.14 21.82 -25.51
N SER A 546 -16.62 23.04 -25.66
CA SER A 546 -17.32 24.27 -26.07
C SER A 546 -18.07 24.29 -27.40
N THR A 547 -17.92 23.27 -28.26
CA THR A 547 -18.72 23.13 -29.48
C THR A 547 -20.15 22.66 -29.23
N GLN A 548 -20.47 22.21 -28.00
CA GLN A 548 -21.85 21.92 -27.53
C GLN A 548 -22.32 22.90 -26.44
N VAL A 549 -21.64 24.05 -26.25
CA VAL A 549 -21.99 25.02 -25.18
C VAL A 549 -23.38 25.64 -25.34
N GLU A 550 -23.94 25.64 -26.55
CA GLU A 550 -25.35 26.03 -26.73
C GLU A 550 -26.29 25.15 -25.90
N ASP A 551 -25.97 23.86 -25.70
CA ASP A 551 -26.82 22.91 -24.97
C ASP A 551 -26.74 23.04 -23.44
N MET A 552 -25.74 23.77 -22.91
CA MET A 552 -25.54 24.00 -21.47
C MET A 552 -25.42 25.48 -21.09
N THR A 553 -26.13 26.34 -21.84
CA THR A 553 -26.28 27.75 -21.53
C THR A 553 -27.73 28.05 -21.16
N PHE A 554 -27.96 28.62 -19.97
CA PHE A 554 -29.29 28.91 -19.45
C PHE A 554 -29.49 30.41 -19.29
N MET A 555 -30.59 30.93 -19.81
CA MET A 555 -30.95 32.35 -19.73
C MET A 555 -31.96 32.59 -18.60
N TYR A 556 -31.71 33.63 -17.80
CA TYR A 556 -32.59 34.10 -16.73
C TYR A 556 -32.83 35.60 -16.87
N GLU A 557 -34.06 36.04 -16.58
CA GLU A 557 -34.46 37.44 -16.66
C GLU A 557 -34.43 38.09 -15.28
N VAL A 558 -34.06 39.36 -15.18
CA VAL A 558 -34.07 40.09 -13.91
C VAL A 558 -35.30 40.98 -13.84
N SER A 559 -36.07 40.85 -12.75
CA SER A 559 -37.22 41.70 -12.42
C SER A 559 -36.93 43.20 -12.59
N ILE A 560 -37.96 43.96 -12.92
CA ILE A 560 -37.87 45.41 -12.87
C ILE A 560 -37.62 45.86 -11.43
N LEU A 561 -36.75 46.85 -11.24
CA LEU A 561 -36.53 47.43 -9.93
C LEU A 561 -37.85 47.95 -9.35
N GLY A 562 -38.32 47.38 -8.24
CA GLY A 562 -39.54 47.84 -7.58
C GLY A 562 -40.70 46.86 -7.66
N ASP A 563 -40.60 45.84 -8.51
CA ASP A 563 -41.40 44.63 -8.39
C ASP A 563 -40.83 43.80 -7.21
N TYR A 564 -41.55 43.79 -6.10
CA TYR A 564 -41.15 43.07 -4.88
C TYR A 564 -41.72 41.66 -4.83
N ASN A 565 -42.84 41.39 -5.49
CA ASN A 565 -43.53 40.10 -5.45
C ASN A 565 -43.18 39.19 -6.63
N LEU A 566 -42.39 39.68 -7.58
CA LEU A 566 -41.90 39.00 -8.77
C LEU A 566 -43.05 38.54 -9.68
N ASP A 567 -44.08 39.39 -9.83
CA ASP A 567 -45.21 39.16 -10.74
C ASP A 567 -45.11 39.95 -12.06
N ASP A 568 -43.95 40.57 -12.32
CA ASP A 568 -43.64 41.44 -13.47
C ASP A 568 -44.48 42.73 -13.53
N VAL A 569 -45.20 43.07 -12.45
CA VAL A 569 -46.02 44.28 -12.33
C VAL A 569 -45.46 45.16 -11.21
N ILE A 570 -45.61 46.49 -11.35
CA ILE A 570 -45.40 47.41 -10.23
C ILE A 570 -46.75 48.06 -9.90
N ASN A 571 -47.39 47.58 -8.83
CA ASN A 571 -48.73 48.02 -8.41
C ASN A 571 -48.76 48.47 -6.94
N ALA A 572 -49.95 48.67 -6.37
CA ALA A 572 -50.08 49.15 -5.00
C ALA A 572 -49.54 48.17 -3.94
N LEU A 573 -49.44 46.86 -4.23
CA LEU A 573 -48.82 45.89 -3.33
C LEU A 573 -47.30 46.10 -3.22
N ASP A 574 -46.64 46.48 -4.30
CA ASP A 574 -45.21 46.80 -4.28
C ASP A 574 -44.94 48.09 -3.51
N ILE A 575 -45.79 49.10 -3.73
CA ILE A 575 -45.75 50.34 -2.96
C ILE A 575 -46.01 50.06 -1.47
N GLN A 576 -46.96 49.17 -1.13
CA GLN A 576 -47.22 48.76 0.25
C GLN A 576 -45.97 48.16 0.90
N ARG A 577 -45.31 47.22 0.21
CA ARG A 577 -44.06 46.61 0.69
C ARG A 577 -42.97 47.64 0.92
N PHE A 578 -42.82 48.59 0.00
CA PHE A 578 -41.88 49.69 0.17
C PHE A 578 -42.21 50.57 1.38
N VAL A 579 -43.46 51.02 1.52
CA VAL A 579 -43.89 51.93 2.60
C VAL A 579 -43.77 51.27 3.97
N VAL A 580 -44.17 49.99 4.07
CA VAL A 580 -43.99 49.20 5.30
C VAL A 580 -42.51 49.07 5.64
N SER A 581 -41.66 48.74 4.66
CA SER A 581 -40.21 48.61 4.85
C SER A 581 -39.56 49.94 5.25
N TRP A 582 -39.98 51.03 4.62
CA TRP A 582 -39.53 52.39 4.94
C TRP A 582 -39.82 52.75 6.40
N ASN A 583 -41.05 52.49 6.85
CA ASN A 583 -41.45 52.77 8.23
C ASN A 583 -40.70 51.89 9.24
N GLN A 584 -40.50 50.61 8.91
CA GLN A 584 -39.80 49.65 9.77
C GLN A 584 -38.27 49.76 9.72
N LYS A 585 -37.72 50.53 8.79
CA LYS A 585 -36.28 50.59 8.47
C LYS A 585 -35.69 49.23 8.09
N ASP A 586 -36.46 48.45 7.33
CA ASP A 586 -35.99 47.19 6.74
C ASP A 586 -35.12 47.47 5.50
N TYR A 587 -33.82 47.62 5.72
CA TYR A 587 -32.85 47.95 4.67
C TYR A 587 -32.64 46.83 3.62
N VAL A 588 -33.20 45.63 3.82
CA VAL A 588 -33.20 44.59 2.77
C VAL A 588 -34.02 45.05 1.55
N ASN A 589 -35.05 45.86 1.81
CA ASN A 589 -35.98 46.37 0.80
C ASN A 589 -35.66 47.80 0.34
N GLU A 590 -34.44 48.27 0.58
CA GLU A 590 -33.98 49.59 0.12
C GLU A 590 -34.07 49.70 -1.43
N MET A 591 -34.44 50.89 -1.93
CA MET A 591 -34.73 51.12 -3.36
C MET A 591 -33.74 52.06 -4.04
N GLY A 592 -32.93 52.77 -3.27
CA GLY A 592 -31.86 53.61 -3.77
C GLY A 592 -30.69 53.67 -2.78
N PRO A 593 -29.68 54.51 -3.03
CA PRO A 593 -29.34 55.10 -4.32
C PRO A 593 -29.25 54.07 -5.45
N ILE A 594 -29.48 54.51 -6.69
CA ILE A 594 -29.36 53.70 -7.90
C ILE A 594 -28.32 54.28 -8.84
N THR A 595 -27.72 53.42 -9.67
CA THR A 595 -26.83 53.80 -10.77
C THR A 595 -27.38 53.27 -12.10
N GLY A 596 -26.93 53.84 -13.22
CA GLY A 596 -27.43 53.50 -14.56
C GLY A 596 -28.57 54.40 -15.03
N THR A 597 -29.30 53.95 -16.05
CA THR A 597 -30.40 54.68 -16.70
C THR A 597 -31.62 53.79 -16.80
N PHE A 598 -32.79 54.30 -16.41
CA PHE A 598 -34.05 53.55 -16.47
C PHE A 598 -34.32 53.00 -17.88
N PRO A 599 -34.76 51.73 -17.99
CA PRO A 599 -35.10 50.81 -16.89
C PRO A 599 -33.91 50.00 -16.35
N TYR A 600 -32.75 50.09 -16.98
CA TYR A 600 -31.54 49.31 -16.66
C TYR A 600 -30.73 49.96 -15.53
N VAL A 601 -31.33 49.99 -14.34
CA VAL A 601 -30.73 50.56 -13.14
C VAL A 601 -30.26 49.47 -12.18
N ARG A 602 -29.21 49.77 -11.42
CA ARG A 602 -28.64 48.88 -10.41
C ARG A 602 -28.63 49.54 -9.04
N LEU A 603 -29.04 48.79 -8.01
CA LEU A 603 -29.06 49.25 -6.62
C LEU A 603 -27.65 49.45 -6.08
N VAL A 604 -27.48 50.51 -5.30
CA VAL A 604 -26.31 50.76 -4.45
C VAL A 604 -26.84 51.15 -3.06
N PRO A 605 -27.40 50.19 -2.30
CA PRO A 605 -28.02 50.47 -1.00
C PRO A 605 -27.00 51.13 -0.06
N ASP A 606 -27.40 52.22 0.58
CA ASP A 606 -26.57 52.98 1.54
C ASP A 606 -26.98 52.73 3.00
N GLY A 607 -27.96 51.85 3.22
CA GLY A 607 -28.46 51.47 4.54
C GLY A 607 -29.34 52.55 5.16
N THR A 608 -29.92 53.44 4.34
CA THR A 608 -30.82 54.50 4.81
C THR A 608 -32.01 54.69 3.88
N PHE A 609 -33.23 54.77 4.42
CA PHE A 609 -34.38 55.21 3.65
C PHE A 609 -34.43 56.74 3.57
N ASN A 610 -34.26 57.29 2.37
CA ASN A 610 -34.30 58.72 2.10
C ASN A 610 -34.98 59.04 0.75
N LEU A 611 -35.07 60.31 0.37
CA LEU A 611 -35.79 60.72 -0.85
C LEU A 611 -35.29 60.02 -2.12
N ARG A 612 -34.05 59.52 -2.14
CA ARG A 612 -33.50 58.75 -3.27
C ARG A 612 -34.22 57.42 -3.49
N ASP A 613 -34.63 56.74 -2.41
CA ASP A 613 -35.41 55.50 -2.48
C ASP A 613 -36.80 55.75 -3.07
N GLY A 614 -37.48 56.78 -2.57
CA GLY A 614 -38.81 57.17 -3.08
C GLY A 614 -38.74 57.60 -4.54
N MET A 615 -37.69 58.34 -4.94
CA MET A 615 -37.45 58.69 -6.34
C MET A 615 -37.18 57.45 -7.21
N ALA A 616 -36.46 56.45 -6.71
CA ALA A 616 -36.20 55.22 -7.45
C ALA A 616 -37.51 54.44 -7.69
N LEU A 617 -38.34 54.27 -6.64
CA LEU A 617 -39.66 53.64 -6.76
C LEU A 617 -40.55 54.35 -7.79
N ILE A 618 -40.73 55.67 -7.65
CA ILE A 618 -41.62 56.42 -8.55
C ILE A 618 -41.12 56.39 -10.00
N ARG A 619 -39.81 56.44 -10.22
CA ARG A 619 -39.26 56.36 -11.57
C ARG A 619 -39.43 54.98 -12.18
N SER A 620 -39.26 53.91 -11.41
CA SER A 620 -39.55 52.55 -11.85
C SER A 620 -41.03 52.36 -12.18
N TRP A 621 -41.91 52.74 -11.25
CA TRP A 621 -43.36 52.66 -11.42
C TRP A 621 -43.83 53.48 -12.62
N ARG A 622 -43.30 54.70 -12.79
CA ARG A 622 -43.62 55.53 -13.96
C ARG A 622 -43.16 54.91 -15.26
N TRP A 623 -41.92 54.40 -15.31
CA TRP A 623 -41.43 53.70 -16.50
C TRP A 623 -42.31 52.48 -16.82
N PHE A 624 -42.72 51.72 -15.80
CA PHE A 624 -43.66 50.61 -15.97
C PHE A 624 -44.97 51.09 -16.58
N MET A 625 -45.57 52.17 -16.08
CA MET A 625 -46.80 52.74 -16.65
C MET A 625 -46.63 53.29 -18.08
N ASP A 626 -45.48 53.87 -18.42
CA ASP A 626 -45.17 54.38 -19.77
C ASP A 626 -45.00 53.24 -20.79
N ASN A 627 -44.57 52.04 -20.35
CA ASN A 627 -44.16 50.92 -21.21
C ASN A 627 -45.10 49.70 -21.18
N SER A 628 -45.88 49.55 -20.12
CA SER A 628 -46.95 48.57 -20.02
C SER A 628 -48.22 49.18 -20.57
N SER A 629 -48.84 48.53 -21.56
CA SER A 629 -50.17 48.96 -22.02
C SER A 629 -51.12 48.95 -20.80
N PRO A 630 -52.05 49.92 -20.62
CA PRO A 630 -53.01 49.94 -19.50
C PRO A 630 -54.02 48.76 -19.47
N GLN A 631 -53.67 47.64 -20.11
CA GLN A 631 -54.33 46.34 -19.99
C GLN A 631 -54.18 45.71 -18.58
N VAL A 632 -53.38 46.29 -17.68
CA VAL A 632 -53.06 45.73 -16.35
C VAL A 632 -54.22 45.85 -15.35
N ILE A 633 -55.21 46.70 -15.62
CA ILE A 633 -56.53 46.55 -14.99
C ILE A 633 -57.45 45.92 -16.04
N ALA A 634 -57.24 44.63 -16.31
CA ALA A 634 -58.12 43.87 -17.17
C ALA A 634 -59.54 43.98 -16.58
N ARG A 635 -60.43 44.75 -17.22
CA ARG A 635 -61.84 44.96 -16.82
C ARG A 635 -62.38 43.74 -16.07
N ARG A 636 -62.45 43.81 -14.74
CA ARG A 636 -62.94 42.71 -13.91
C ARG A 636 -64.42 42.95 -13.68
N PRO A 637 -65.33 42.18 -14.31
CA PRO A 637 -66.77 42.36 -14.11
C PRO A 637 -67.27 41.84 -12.75
N ALA A 638 -66.39 41.29 -11.91
CA ALA A 638 -66.73 40.78 -10.59
C ALA A 638 -66.56 41.91 -9.56
N GLU A 639 -67.67 42.45 -9.08
CA GLU A 639 -67.67 43.24 -7.84
C GLU A 639 -67.43 42.28 -6.67
N TRP A 640 -66.36 42.52 -5.92
CA TRP A 640 -66.03 41.79 -4.70
C TRP A 640 -65.84 42.79 -3.57
N GLY A 641 -66.35 42.47 -2.37
CA GLY A 641 -66.26 43.36 -1.20
C GLY A 641 -67.22 44.56 -1.23
N ASP A 642 -67.01 45.50 -0.31
CA ASP A 642 -67.83 46.71 -0.20
C ASP A 642 -67.50 47.71 -1.32
N PRO A 643 -68.49 48.24 -2.04
CA PRO A 643 -68.25 49.10 -3.19
C PRO A 643 -67.63 50.45 -2.81
N ILE A 644 -66.81 51.00 -3.70
CA ILE A 644 -66.20 52.32 -3.46
C ILE A 644 -67.28 53.40 -3.29
N THR A 645 -67.13 54.20 -2.24
CA THR A 645 -68.03 55.32 -1.94
C THR A 645 -67.39 56.63 -2.38
N MET A 646 -68.08 57.36 -3.26
CA MET A 646 -67.63 58.67 -3.78
C MET A 646 -68.49 59.79 -3.20
N ASN A 647 -67.85 60.79 -2.58
CA ASN A 647 -68.47 62.03 -2.16
C ASN A 647 -68.10 63.15 -3.15
N LEU A 648 -69.12 63.76 -3.77
CA LEU A 648 -68.95 64.92 -4.64
C LEU A 648 -69.20 66.21 -3.86
N LEU A 649 -68.18 67.06 -3.80
CA LEU A 649 -68.27 68.43 -3.30
C LEU A 649 -68.22 69.41 -4.49
N THR A 650 -68.44 70.70 -4.25
CA THR A 650 -68.49 71.73 -5.31
C THR A 650 -67.21 71.74 -6.16
N ASP A 651 -66.04 71.62 -5.52
CA ASP A 651 -64.71 71.72 -6.11
C ASP A 651 -63.83 70.50 -5.83
N LYS A 652 -64.37 69.42 -5.26
CA LYS A 652 -63.61 68.21 -4.91
C LYS A 652 -64.37 66.92 -5.15
N ILE A 653 -63.64 65.86 -5.45
CA ILE A 653 -64.12 64.48 -5.41
C ILE A 653 -63.34 63.74 -4.34
N GLN A 654 -64.03 63.04 -3.44
CA GLN A 654 -63.41 62.24 -2.38
C GLN A 654 -63.88 60.80 -2.46
N PHE A 655 -62.94 59.86 -2.46
CA PHE A 655 -63.22 58.43 -2.37
C PHE A 655 -62.95 57.94 -0.97
N GLN A 656 -63.98 57.39 -0.32
CA GLN A 656 -63.83 56.68 0.95
C GLN A 656 -63.32 55.28 0.68
N LEU A 657 -62.33 54.85 1.46
CA LEU A 657 -61.73 53.54 1.34
C LEU A 657 -62.45 52.56 2.26
N PRO A 658 -62.63 51.28 1.84
CA PRO A 658 -63.14 50.25 2.72
C PRO A 658 -62.31 50.09 4.00
N ASP A 659 -62.95 49.72 5.11
CA ASP A 659 -62.27 49.43 6.37
C ASP A 659 -61.20 48.35 6.20
N GLY A 660 -60.01 48.59 6.74
CA GLY A 660 -58.88 47.66 6.62
C GLY A 660 -58.02 47.83 5.37
N SER A 661 -58.33 48.80 4.49
CA SER A 661 -57.50 49.13 3.33
C SER A 661 -56.10 49.59 3.74
N HIS A 662 -55.07 48.96 3.18
CA HIS A 662 -53.66 49.36 3.32
C HIS A 662 -53.05 49.78 1.99
N ALA A 663 -53.59 49.30 0.87
CA ALA A 663 -53.20 49.74 -0.46
C ALA A 663 -54.39 49.75 -1.43
N VAL A 664 -54.27 50.56 -2.48
CA VAL A 664 -55.26 50.71 -3.53
C VAL A 664 -54.60 51.02 -4.86
N ASP A 665 -55.03 50.30 -5.89
CA ASP A 665 -54.92 50.73 -7.28
C ASP A 665 -56.26 51.27 -7.75
N MET A 666 -56.23 52.41 -8.44
CA MET A 666 -57.42 53.07 -8.96
C MET A 666 -57.14 53.68 -10.32
N GLU A 667 -58.05 53.49 -11.27
CA GLU A 667 -58.04 54.15 -12.57
C GLU A 667 -59.33 54.94 -12.76
N LEU A 668 -59.17 56.25 -12.92
CA LEU A 668 -60.24 57.21 -13.12
C LEU A 668 -60.29 57.60 -14.59
N ARG A 669 -61.29 57.11 -15.33
CA ARG A 669 -61.51 57.55 -16.72
C ARG A 669 -62.58 58.64 -16.76
N TYR A 670 -62.22 59.77 -17.34
CA TYR A 670 -63.12 60.93 -17.45
C TYR A 670 -62.73 61.80 -18.65
N PRO A 671 -63.69 62.51 -19.27
CA PRO A 671 -63.38 63.42 -20.37
C PRO A 671 -62.54 64.62 -19.90
N MET A 672 -61.24 64.58 -20.19
CA MET A 672 -60.26 65.60 -19.76
C MET A 672 -60.44 66.97 -20.43
N ASP A 673 -61.25 67.06 -21.48
CA ASP A 673 -61.70 68.31 -22.10
C ASP A 673 -62.82 69.00 -21.30
N VAL A 674 -63.53 68.25 -20.44
CA VAL A 674 -64.65 68.74 -19.61
C VAL A 674 -64.21 69.10 -18.20
N ALA A 675 -63.29 68.32 -17.63
CA ALA A 675 -62.79 68.53 -16.28
C ALA A 675 -61.33 68.08 -16.15
N GLN A 676 -60.64 68.56 -15.11
CA GLN A 676 -59.33 68.08 -14.68
C GLN A 676 -59.44 67.66 -13.22
N LEU A 677 -59.00 66.44 -12.91
CA LEU A 677 -58.82 65.97 -11.55
C LEU A 677 -57.35 66.16 -11.16
N ILE A 678 -57.11 66.86 -10.05
CA ILE A 678 -55.77 67.11 -9.52
C ILE A 678 -55.69 66.45 -8.15
N HIS A 679 -54.80 65.48 -7.98
CA HIS A 679 -54.60 64.84 -6.68
C HIS A 679 -54.13 65.87 -5.65
N GLN A 680 -54.73 65.89 -4.45
CA GLN A 680 -54.22 66.72 -3.37
C GLN A 680 -53.03 66.03 -2.70
N ASP A 681 -51.84 66.62 -2.86
CA ASP A 681 -50.67 66.25 -2.09
C ASP A 681 -50.88 66.64 -0.62
N GLU A 682 -51.29 65.68 0.21
CA GLU A 682 -51.03 65.77 1.65
C GLU A 682 -49.50 65.73 1.79
N GLY A 683 -48.87 66.89 1.97
CA GLY A 683 -47.41 67.01 1.95
C GLY A 683 -46.69 65.93 2.76
N MET A 684 -45.59 65.40 2.22
CA MET A 684 -44.86 64.21 2.71
C MET A 684 -44.35 64.29 4.18
N GLN A 685 -44.51 65.42 4.88
CA GLN A 685 -44.15 65.49 6.29
C GLN A 685 -45.28 64.97 7.17
N GLY A 686 -45.18 63.70 7.55
CA GLY A 686 -46.07 63.05 8.51
C GLY A 686 -47.29 62.37 7.88
N SER A 687 -47.38 62.26 6.56
CA SER A 687 -48.38 61.40 5.92
C SER A 687 -47.99 59.92 6.09
N GLU A 688 -48.93 59.09 6.54
CA GLU A 688 -48.72 57.64 6.70
C GLU A 688 -48.79 56.87 5.36
N ARG A 689 -49.10 57.61 4.28
CA ARG A 689 -49.45 57.13 2.95
C ARG A 689 -48.50 57.66 1.88
N PHE A 690 -48.15 56.79 0.93
CA PHE A 690 -47.43 57.09 -0.30
C PHE A 690 -48.37 56.91 -1.48
N THR A 691 -48.43 57.90 -2.37
CA THR A 691 -49.30 57.86 -3.55
C THR A 691 -48.49 58.17 -4.80
N ALA A 692 -48.59 57.30 -5.78
CA ALA A 692 -48.11 57.51 -7.14
C ALA A 692 -49.30 57.81 -8.04
N SER A 693 -49.17 58.77 -8.94
CA SER A 693 -50.21 59.14 -9.91
C SER A 693 -49.63 59.29 -11.31
N TYR A 694 -50.35 58.80 -12.31
CA TYR A 694 -49.95 58.83 -13.71
C TYR A 694 -51.14 59.28 -14.57
N LEU A 695 -50.92 60.31 -15.38
CA LEU A 695 -51.94 60.89 -16.25
C LEU A 695 -51.74 60.39 -17.68
N ASP A 696 -52.60 59.50 -18.13
CA ASP A 696 -52.66 59.03 -19.50
C ASP A 696 -53.64 59.90 -20.31
N THR A 697 -53.09 60.89 -21.00
CA THR A 697 -53.86 61.81 -21.85
C THR A 697 -54.36 61.17 -23.15
N ILE A 698 -53.85 59.98 -23.53
CA ILE A 698 -54.29 59.27 -24.74
C ILE A 698 -55.58 58.52 -24.43
N ASN A 699 -55.64 57.85 -23.28
CA ASN A 699 -56.78 57.05 -22.85
C ASN A 699 -57.75 57.78 -21.92
N ASN A 700 -57.53 59.08 -21.66
CA ASN A 700 -58.32 59.89 -20.73
C ASN A 700 -58.43 59.24 -19.33
N ALA A 701 -57.32 58.68 -18.85
CA ALA A 701 -57.25 57.96 -17.58
C ALA A 701 -56.26 58.62 -16.62
N LEU A 702 -56.64 58.72 -15.34
CA LEU A 702 -55.76 59.05 -14.23
C LEU A 702 -55.59 57.78 -13.39
N ILE A 703 -54.39 57.21 -13.41
CA ILE A 703 -54.03 55.98 -12.69
C ILE A 703 -53.34 56.36 -11.38
N ILE A 704 -53.70 55.65 -10.31
CA ILE A 704 -53.28 55.96 -8.95
C ILE A 704 -52.98 54.66 -8.23
N SER A 705 -51.77 54.57 -7.70
CA SER A 705 -51.35 53.47 -6.83
C SER A 705 -50.97 54.09 -5.49
N SER A 706 -51.65 53.71 -4.42
CA SER A 706 -51.45 54.30 -3.11
C SER A 706 -51.35 53.21 -2.05
N ALA A 707 -50.43 53.38 -1.09
CA ALA A 707 -50.32 52.48 0.04
C ALA A 707 -49.88 53.20 1.31
N SER A 708 -50.20 52.62 2.46
CA SER A 708 -49.91 53.15 3.79
C SER A 708 -49.36 52.04 4.69
N TYR A 709 -48.49 52.39 5.64
CA TYR A 709 -48.00 51.41 6.62
C TYR A 709 -49.03 51.11 7.72
N ASN A 710 -50.07 51.94 7.84
CA ASN A 710 -51.24 51.76 8.70
C ASN A 710 -52.52 51.71 7.84
N THR A 711 -53.66 51.36 8.45
CA THR A 711 -54.96 51.39 7.78
C THR A 711 -55.28 52.79 7.26
N ILE A 712 -55.64 52.91 5.98
CA ILE A 712 -55.97 54.16 5.33
C ILE A 712 -57.37 54.59 5.80
N ALA A 713 -57.42 55.50 6.78
CA ALA A 713 -58.68 56.09 7.25
C ALA A 713 -59.05 57.38 6.49
N ALA A 714 -58.09 58.04 5.84
CA ALA A 714 -58.32 59.29 5.13
C ALA A 714 -58.78 59.03 3.68
N PRO A 715 -59.84 59.71 3.19
CA PRO A 715 -60.27 59.55 1.81
C PRO A 715 -59.18 59.97 0.82
N ILE A 716 -59.21 59.41 -0.38
CA ILE A 716 -58.40 59.92 -1.50
C ILE A 716 -59.17 61.06 -2.14
N ALA A 717 -58.61 62.26 -2.11
CA ALA A 717 -59.25 63.48 -2.59
C ALA A 717 -58.59 64.03 -3.87
N PHE A 718 -59.43 64.54 -4.76
CA PHE A 718 -59.04 65.26 -5.97
C PHE A 718 -59.71 66.62 -6.00
N ASP A 719 -58.94 67.65 -6.31
CA ASP A 719 -59.49 68.92 -6.72
C ASP A 719 -60.12 68.77 -8.11
N LEU A 720 -61.40 69.12 -8.21
CA LEU A 720 -62.21 69.06 -9.41
C LEU A 720 -62.22 70.44 -10.08
N LYS A 721 -61.39 70.60 -11.10
CA LYS A 721 -61.40 71.79 -11.95
C LYS A 721 -62.29 71.56 -13.17
N ARG A 722 -63.45 72.21 -13.22
CA ARG A 722 -64.35 72.15 -14.38
C ARG A 722 -63.84 73.06 -15.49
N LEU A 723 -63.66 72.51 -16.69
CA LEU A 723 -63.33 73.25 -17.91
C LEU A 723 -64.60 73.66 -18.67
N MET A 724 -65.70 72.91 -18.50
CA MET A 724 -67.04 73.26 -18.99
C MET A 724 -68.05 73.28 -17.82
N LEU A 725 -68.41 74.48 -17.35
CA LEU A 725 -69.13 74.69 -16.07
C LEU A 725 -70.52 74.02 -15.98
N ASP A 726 -71.25 73.90 -17.09
CA ASP A 726 -72.63 73.37 -17.10
C ASP A 726 -72.74 71.92 -17.60
N ARG A 727 -71.62 71.24 -17.89
CA ARG A 727 -71.62 69.90 -18.48
C ARG A 727 -71.43 68.83 -17.39
N SER A 728 -72.35 67.87 -17.28
CA SER A 728 -72.11 66.64 -16.53
C SER A 728 -71.20 65.71 -17.32
N PHE A 729 -70.44 64.89 -16.60
CA PHE A 729 -69.63 63.84 -17.21
C PHE A 729 -69.71 62.54 -16.41
N GLU A 730 -69.50 61.44 -17.11
CA GLU A 730 -69.36 60.13 -16.49
C GLU A 730 -67.92 59.95 -16.01
N LEU A 731 -67.77 59.56 -14.74
CA LEU A 731 -66.52 59.15 -14.14
C LEU A 731 -66.57 57.64 -13.95
N GLU A 732 -65.75 56.93 -14.72
CA GLU A 732 -65.52 55.49 -14.58
C GLU A 732 -64.36 55.29 -13.60
N ILE A 733 -64.59 54.46 -12.58
CA ILE A 733 -63.67 54.21 -11.46
C ILE A 733 -63.42 52.71 -11.42
N ASP A 734 -62.28 52.28 -11.96
CA ASP A 734 -61.79 50.91 -11.75
C ASP A 734 -60.91 50.92 -10.51
N TYR A 735 -61.09 49.97 -9.59
CA TYR A 735 -60.35 49.95 -8.33
C TYR A 735 -60.08 48.54 -7.82
N THR A 736 -58.99 48.41 -7.07
CA THR A 736 -58.65 47.23 -6.27
C THR A 736 -58.03 47.67 -4.95
N PHE A 737 -58.65 47.26 -3.84
CA PHE A 737 -58.23 47.52 -2.47
C PHE A 737 -57.63 46.28 -1.85
N TYR A 738 -56.52 46.47 -1.13
CA TYR A 738 -55.78 45.40 -0.46
C TYR A 738 -55.70 45.63 1.04
N ASP A 739 -55.75 44.55 1.81
CA ASP A 739 -55.45 44.56 3.25
C ASP A 739 -53.93 44.56 3.53
N LYS A 740 -53.55 44.53 4.82
CA LYS A 740 -52.14 44.52 5.25
C LYS A 740 -51.38 43.25 4.82
N GLU A 741 -52.08 42.15 4.58
CA GLU A 741 -51.51 40.90 4.07
C GLU A 741 -51.41 40.89 2.53
N GLY A 742 -51.99 41.88 1.85
CA GLY A 742 -52.03 41.99 0.40
C GLY A 742 -53.19 41.21 -0.24
N ASN A 743 -54.17 40.76 0.54
CA ASN A 743 -55.37 40.14 -0.02
C ASN A 743 -56.32 41.22 -0.54
N ILE A 744 -57.01 40.93 -1.64
CA ILE A 744 -58.06 41.80 -2.18
C ILE A 744 -59.24 41.80 -1.21
N ILE A 745 -59.56 42.98 -0.66
CA ILE A 745 -60.72 43.19 0.21
C ILE A 745 -61.89 43.82 -0.53
N SER A 746 -61.62 44.54 -1.61
CA SER A 746 -62.66 45.07 -2.49
C SER A 746 -62.09 45.36 -3.88
N GLU A 747 -62.77 44.92 -4.93
CA GLU A 747 -62.43 45.26 -6.33
C GLU A 747 -63.72 45.46 -7.14
N GLY A 748 -63.66 46.32 -8.16
CA GLY A 748 -64.79 46.52 -9.05
C GLY A 748 -64.72 47.75 -9.92
N LEU A 749 -65.79 47.95 -10.70
CA LEU A 749 -65.98 49.07 -11.61
C LEU A 749 -67.18 49.91 -11.16
N ALA A 750 -66.93 51.12 -10.68
CA ALA A 750 -67.98 52.07 -10.33
C ALA A 750 -68.11 53.17 -11.40
N ILE A 751 -69.31 53.31 -11.95
CA ILE A 751 -69.66 54.41 -12.85
C ILE A 751 -70.47 55.46 -12.07
N ARG A 752 -70.05 56.73 -12.11
CA ARG A 752 -70.73 57.82 -11.40
C ARG A 752 -70.90 59.03 -12.31
N GLU A 753 -72.10 59.62 -12.31
CA GLU A 753 -72.34 60.88 -13.01
C GLU A 753 -71.92 62.07 -12.13
N VAL A 754 -70.95 62.85 -12.60
CA VAL A 754 -70.47 64.07 -11.94
C VAL A 754 -71.23 65.27 -12.51
N THR A 755 -72.31 65.65 -11.83
CA THR A 755 -73.14 66.80 -12.21
C THR A 755 -72.62 68.11 -11.62
N PRO A 756 -72.82 69.26 -12.28
CA PRO A 756 -72.45 70.56 -11.73
C PRO A 756 -73.36 70.92 -10.55
N LEU A 757 -72.76 71.07 -9.36
CA LEU A 757 -73.44 71.58 -8.17
C LEU A 757 -73.43 73.12 -8.21
N PRO A 758 -74.54 73.78 -7.81
CA PRO A 758 -74.54 75.23 -7.62
C PRO A 758 -73.47 75.67 -6.61
N GLU A 759 -72.88 76.85 -6.80
CA GLU A 759 -71.89 77.40 -5.85
C GLU A 759 -72.57 78.12 -4.66
N GLU A 760 -73.79 78.64 -4.86
CA GLU A 760 -74.55 79.38 -3.85
C GLU A 760 -76.04 78.99 -3.82
N PHE A 761 -76.72 79.32 -2.73
CA PHE A 761 -78.18 79.18 -2.64
C PHE A 761 -78.87 80.22 -3.53
N ALA A 762 -79.80 79.78 -4.38
CA ALA A 762 -80.58 80.70 -5.23
C ALA A 762 -82.07 80.33 -5.27
N LEU A 763 -82.93 81.35 -5.38
CA LEU A 763 -84.34 81.19 -5.74
C LEU A 763 -84.56 81.90 -7.06
N HIS A 764 -85.03 81.19 -8.08
CA HIS A 764 -85.25 81.71 -9.43
C HIS A 764 -86.67 82.24 -9.63
N ALA A 765 -86.92 82.90 -10.76
CA ALA A 765 -88.27 83.37 -11.08
C ALA A 765 -89.16 82.18 -11.39
N ASN A 766 -90.39 82.21 -10.89
CA ASN A 766 -91.36 81.19 -11.21
C ASN A 766 -91.83 81.32 -12.66
N TYR A 767 -92.03 80.19 -13.35
CA TYR A 767 -92.49 80.17 -14.73
C TYR A 767 -93.63 79.15 -14.93
N PRO A 768 -94.73 79.53 -15.63
CA PRO A 768 -95.05 80.88 -16.09
C PRO A 768 -95.35 81.85 -14.93
N ASN A 769 -95.20 83.16 -15.15
CA ASN A 769 -95.67 84.24 -14.26
C ASN A 769 -96.02 85.48 -15.10
N PRO A 770 -97.31 85.88 -15.24
CA PRO A 770 -98.49 85.32 -14.57
C PRO A 770 -98.79 83.85 -14.95
N PHE A 771 -99.49 83.10 -14.08
CA PHE A 771 -99.77 81.67 -14.28
C PHE A 771 -101.27 81.33 -14.16
N ASN A 772 -101.71 80.22 -14.77
CA ASN A 772 -103.06 79.66 -14.62
C ASN A 772 -103.09 78.13 -14.89
N PRO A 773 -103.53 77.28 -13.95
CA PRO A 773 -103.44 77.43 -12.50
C PRO A 773 -102.08 76.96 -11.96
N THR A 774 -101.13 76.56 -12.82
CA THR A 774 -99.86 75.92 -12.41
C THR A 774 -98.66 76.79 -12.72
N THR A 775 -97.74 76.93 -11.76
CA THR A 775 -96.42 77.54 -11.93
C THR A 775 -95.34 76.66 -11.29
N THR A 776 -94.10 76.82 -11.73
CA THR A 776 -92.95 76.07 -11.22
C THR A 776 -91.95 77.03 -10.60
N PHE A 777 -91.50 76.74 -9.38
CA PHE A 777 -90.44 77.45 -8.68
C PHE A 777 -89.14 76.67 -8.85
N ALA A 778 -88.10 77.29 -9.40
CA ALA A 778 -86.75 76.70 -9.45
C ALA A 778 -85.86 77.32 -8.37
N TYR A 779 -85.01 76.51 -7.74
CA TYR A 779 -84.09 76.94 -6.70
C TYR A 779 -82.84 76.06 -6.68
N ASP A 780 -81.73 76.64 -6.24
CA ASP A 780 -80.41 76.02 -6.25
C ASP A 780 -79.93 75.83 -4.82
N LEU A 781 -79.39 74.64 -4.53
CA LEU A 781 -78.82 74.28 -3.24
C LEU A 781 -77.35 73.85 -3.48
N PRO A 782 -76.35 74.54 -2.91
CA PRO A 782 -74.94 74.18 -3.07
C PRO A 782 -74.53 72.94 -2.24
N ARG A 783 -75.33 72.57 -1.25
CA ARG A 783 -75.16 71.40 -0.37
C ARG A 783 -76.52 70.91 0.12
N ASP A 784 -76.56 69.70 0.68
CA ASP A 784 -77.76 69.14 1.30
C ASP A 784 -78.29 70.08 2.37
N SER A 785 -79.59 70.35 2.37
CA SER A 785 -80.17 71.36 3.25
C SER A 785 -81.65 71.12 3.49
N ARG A 786 -82.12 71.49 4.69
CA ARG A 786 -83.54 71.52 5.00
C ARG A 786 -84.21 72.68 4.28
N VAL A 787 -85.02 72.38 3.28
CA VAL A 787 -85.72 73.37 2.47
C VAL A 787 -87.16 73.52 2.93
N ARG A 788 -87.52 74.76 3.29
CA ARG A 788 -88.89 75.17 3.57
C ARG A 788 -89.38 76.14 2.50
N ILE A 789 -90.40 75.75 1.74
CA ILE A 789 -91.03 76.61 0.71
C ILE A 789 -92.47 76.90 1.09
N VAL A 790 -92.78 78.17 1.32
CA VAL A 790 -94.09 78.64 1.78
C VAL A 790 -94.64 79.68 0.83
N ILE A 791 -95.94 79.59 0.54
CA ILE A 791 -96.67 80.60 -0.21
C ILE A 791 -97.48 81.44 0.76
N TYR A 792 -97.42 82.76 0.59
CA TYR A 792 -98.16 83.75 1.34
C TYR A 792 -99.08 84.57 0.43
N ASP A 793 -100.21 85.02 0.98
CA ASP A 793 -101.05 86.03 0.34
C ASP A 793 -100.48 87.46 0.53
N VAL A 794 -101.14 88.48 -0.04
CA VAL A 794 -100.73 89.89 0.10
C VAL A 794 -100.76 90.41 1.54
N MET A 795 -101.44 89.72 2.46
CA MET A 795 -101.47 90.06 3.89
C MET A 795 -100.39 89.33 4.68
N GLY A 796 -99.55 88.50 4.04
CA GLY A 796 -98.52 87.71 4.69
C GLY A 796 -99.02 86.44 5.36
N ARG A 797 -100.28 86.00 5.10
CA ARG A 797 -100.82 84.77 5.67
C ARG A 797 -100.36 83.56 4.86
N GLU A 798 -99.91 82.50 5.54
CA GLU A 798 -99.50 81.23 4.92
C GLU A 798 -100.71 80.59 4.22
N VAL A 799 -100.60 80.44 2.89
CA VAL A 799 -101.62 79.82 2.03
C VAL A 799 -101.39 78.32 1.95
N VAL A 800 -100.14 77.92 1.72
CA VAL A 800 -99.71 76.52 1.65
C VAL A 800 -98.20 76.42 1.84
N ARG A 801 -97.76 75.30 2.40
CA ARG A 801 -96.36 74.88 2.43
C ARG A 801 -96.14 73.82 1.37
N LEU A 802 -95.21 74.08 0.45
CA LEU A 802 -94.91 73.18 -0.66
C LEU A 802 -93.79 72.20 -0.34
N ALA A 803 -92.87 72.59 0.54
CA ALA A 803 -91.78 71.76 1.02
C ALA A 803 -91.43 72.14 2.46
N ASP A 804 -91.06 71.14 3.26
CA ASP A 804 -90.48 71.27 4.61
C ASP A 804 -89.73 69.97 4.95
N GLN A 805 -88.66 69.73 4.21
CA GLN A 805 -87.90 68.48 4.29
C GLN A 805 -86.44 68.72 3.92
N GLU A 806 -85.58 67.76 4.25
CA GLU A 806 -84.21 67.70 3.73
C GLU A 806 -84.26 67.46 2.22
N ILE A 807 -83.54 68.29 1.46
CA ILE A 807 -83.40 68.16 0.01
C ILE A 807 -81.90 68.14 -0.30
N ALA A 808 -81.48 67.18 -1.13
CA ALA A 808 -80.09 67.02 -1.54
C ALA A 808 -79.57 68.24 -2.31
N ALA A 809 -78.25 68.45 -2.37
CA ALA A 809 -77.62 69.47 -3.19
C ALA A 809 -78.06 69.37 -4.67
N GLY A 810 -78.13 70.50 -5.37
CA GLY A 810 -78.46 70.54 -6.79
C GLY A 810 -79.49 71.62 -7.15
N ARG A 811 -79.90 71.60 -8.43
CA ARG A 811 -80.97 72.46 -8.96
C ARG A 811 -82.30 71.74 -8.86
N HIS A 812 -83.24 72.32 -8.13
CA HIS A 812 -84.54 71.72 -7.82
C HIS A 812 -85.68 72.54 -8.38
N THR A 813 -86.83 71.87 -8.56
CA THR A 813 -88.08 72.55 -8.89
C THR A 813 -89.23 72.05 -8.04
N VAL A 814 -90.15 72.95 -7.69
CA VAL A 814 -91.42 72.58 -7.04
C VAL A 814 -92.58 73.25 -7.75
N LYS A 815 -93.62 72.47 -8.05
CA LYS A 815 -94.81 72.94 -8.76
C LYS A 815 -95.91 73.29 -7.78
N TRP A 816 -96.65 74.36 -8.09
CA TRP A 816 -97.85 74.72 -7.36
C TRP A 816 -99.02 74.95 -8.30
N ASN A 817 -100.19 74.45 -7.92
CA ASN A 817 -101.42 74.42 -8.72
C ASN A 817 -102.52 75.36 -8.19
N ALA A 818 -102.12 76.45 -7.53
CA ALA A 818 -103.02 77.46 -6.95
C ALA A 818 -104.03 76.91 -5.93
N LYS A 819 -103.64 75.89 -5.15
CA LYS A 819 -104.44 75.36 -4.03
C LYS A 819 -103.84 75.72 -2.68
N ASN A 820 -104.69 75.95 -1.69
CA ASN A 820 -104.29 76.09 -0.29
C ASN A 820 -104.05 74.72 0.37
N ALA A 821 -103.64 74.70 1.64
CA ALA A 821 -103.40 73.48 2.40
C ALA A 821 -104.60 72.51 2.47
N ASN A 822 -105.84 73.01 2.34
CA ASN A 822 -107.06 72.20 2.33
C ASN A 822 -107.46 71.70 0.92
N GLY A 823 -106.56 71.83 -0.07
CA GLY A 823 -106.82 71.41 -1.45
C GLY A 823 -107.80 72.28 -2.23
N THR A 824 -108.22 73.41 -1.65
CA THR A 824 -109.18 74.34 -2.26
C THR A 824 -108.46 75.33 -3.16
N ARG A 825 -109.02 75.62 -4.36
CA ARG A 825 -108.47 76.64 -5.26
C ARG A 825 -108.58 78.03 -4.62
N ILE A 826 -107.50 78.79 -4.72
CA ILE A 826 -107.46 80.16 -4.23
C ILE A 826 -107.94 81.15 -5.31
N ALA A 827 -108.27 82.37 -4.91
CA ALA A 827 -108.71 83.41 -5.84
C ALA A 827 -107.54 83.93 -6.71
N PRO A 828 -107.78 84.32 -7.97
CA PRO A 828 -106.81 85.05 -8.79
C PRO A 828 -106.28 86.30 -8.06
N GLY A 829 -105.00 86.60 -8.18
CA GLY A 829 -104.36 87.69 -7.44
C GLY A 829 -102.84 87.59 -7.33
N VAL A 830 -102.26 88.48 -6.53
CA VAL A 830 -100.83 88.50 -6.24
C VAL A 830 -100.54 87.61 -5.03
N TYR A 831 -99.51 86.78 -5.14
CA TYR A 831 -99.01 85.94 -4.06
C TYR A 831 -97.50 86.05 -3.96
N PHE A 832 -96.94 85.69 -2.81
CA PHE A 832 -95.50 85.63 -2.59
C PHE A 832 -95.09 84.20 -2.26
N TYR A 833 -93.98 83.73 -2.81
CA TYR A 833 -93.37 82.47 -2.41
C TYR A 833 -92.01 82.77 -1.79
N GLN A 834 -91.71 82.06 -0.71
CA GLN A 834 -90.47 82.21 0.04
C GLN A 834 -89.82 80.84 0.20
N ILE A 835 -88.51 80.80 -0.01
CA ILE A 835 -87.66 79.66 0.37
C ILE A 835 -86.85 80.03 1.61
N GLN A 836 -86.65 79.05 2.49
CA GLN A 836 -85.71 79.09 3.60
C GLN A 836 -84.87 77.80 3.60
N ALA A 837 -83.55 77.92 3.58
CA ALA A 837 -82.59 76.81 3.67
C ALA A 837 -81.30 77.29 4.36
N GLU A 838 -80.85 76.65 5.43
CA GLU A 838 -79.58 76.95 6.15
C GLU A 838 -79.22 78.45 6.32
N GLY A 839 -80.19 79.29 6.68
CA GLY A 839 -80.01 80.72 6.87
C GLY A 839 -80.20 81.58 5.61
N PHE A 840 -80.25 80.99 4.41
CA PHE A 840 -80.71 81.64 3.19
C PHE A 840 -82.24 81.78 3.22
N VAL A 841 -82.74 83.03 3.16
CA VAL A 841 -84.17 83.34 3.04
C VAL A 841 -84.39 84.25 1.85
N ARG A 842 -85.23 83.84 0.89
CA ARG A 842 -85.53 84.67 -0.28
C ARG A 842 -87.00 84.59 -0.66
N THR A 843 -87.61 85.75 -0.89
CA THR A 843 -89.02 85.91 -1.25
C THR A 843 -89.16 86.50 -2.65
N ARG A 844 -90.09 85.99 -3.44
CA ARG A 844 -90.42 86.50 -4.78
C ARG A 844 -91.93 86.60 -4.98
N LYS A 845 -92.35 87.50 -5.88
CA LYS A 845 -93.74 87.80 -6.22
C LYS A 845 -94.23 86.97 -7.42
N MET A 846 -95.48 86.50 -7.38
CA MET A 846 -96.17 85.83 -8.49
C MET A 846 -97.62 86.32 -8.66
N VAL A 847 -98.18 86.13 -9.85
CA VAL A 847 -99.55 86.56 -10.20
C VAL A 847 -100.35 85.39 -10.77
N LEU A 848 -101.45 85.02 -10.11
CA LEU A 848 -102.41 84.01 -10.57
C LEU A 848 -103.52 84.68 -11.41
N LEU A 849 -103.72 84.21 -12.64
CA LEU A 849 -104.82 84.64 -13.52
C LEU A 849 -106.04 83.72 -13.41
N LYS A 850 -107.19 84.22 -13.85
CA LYS A 850 -108.48 83.51 -13.88
C LYS A 850 -108.51 82.44 -14.97
#